data_AF-A0A669PKY3-F1
#
_entry.id   AF-A0A669PKY3-F1
#
_cell.length_a   1.000
_cell.length_b   1.000
_cell.length_c   1.000
_cell.angle_alpha   90.00
_cell.angle_beta   90.00
_cell.angle_gamma   90.00
#
_symmetry.space_group_name_H-M   'P 1'
#
loop_
_entity.id
_entity.type
_entity.pdbx_description
1 polymer ?
#
loop_
_entity_poly.entity_id
_entity_poly.type
_entity_poly.pdbx_seq_one_letter_code
_entity_poly.pdbx_strand_id
1 'polypeptide(L)'
;MFQKTLATVEPSIRVPFAAPIFNAAVISMASTSALSQHPSSKSSTLQNEGQKWMVQDTEQSDVDAEQEEISLYSLLTVRIIKMTNAHQADFLSQSDCYVSLWLPTASDEKFQTKTIKNCKDPVWNETFYFRIQRKVKNILEMTVSDDDIFHDDDHAIVLFDVAKISLGKRVMVAFPLNPQGSQELEVEFLLENIQDHPETITTNGAVVCRELACLEIEFDSRVKKKQFAENELTFTVRGSFEEMQRVSLGSGSRSPLPDPTLFHYAKYKQPSLDVALTKKRRIPSFCACVACRERRSRSIPLTLPLKSLPSEQEAVSKCRKFGLLLKTKKCHEDLDVRLGFDLCAQEQDFICKRKKVVAAALKDILQLEEDLEDDEVPVVAIMTTGGGTRALTAMYAHLLSVQELNVLDCVSYVTGLSGTTWTMANLYEDPDWSQKNLKKTLNDIRRHVLKNKFLACFAPDRLKYYLKELCQRKQEGHQISFTDLWGLIIESMFRDKEDTQKLTDQQQALNRGQNPLPIYLSLNVKDKISDQDFREWVEFTPYEVGFLKYGAYIRAEDFGSEFFMGRLMKKIPESRICFLEGIWSSVFSLNLLDAWYISVHSEDFWHKWTRDKITDIGELFLYHFFFLFLSFFFSHTFFQSNFGISSSGHSVINMETRRKFMLGITIC
;
A
#
# COMPACT_ATOMS: atom_id res chain seq x y z
N MET A 1 24.71 -17.08 12.17
CA MET A 1 24.81 -16.84 13.63
C MET A 1 24.71 -15.33 13.80
N PHE A 2 23.61 -14.74 14.28
CA PHE A 2 22.40 -15.32 14.88
C PHE A 2 21.23 -15.45 13.88
N GLN A 3 20.18 -16.19 14.27
CA GLN A 3 18.83 -16.05 13.71
C GLN A 3 18.00 -15.26 14.74
N LYS A 4 17.29 -14.20 14.34
CA LYS A 4 16.23 -13.61 15.17
C LYS A 4 14.94 -14.39 14.95
N THR A 5 14.76 -15.48 15.71
CA THR A 5 13.46 -16.15 15.78
C THR A 5 12.51 -15.28 16.60
N LEU A 6 11.45 -14.77 15.98
CA LEU A 6 10.33 -14.12 16.69
C LEU A 6 9.53 -15.20 17.45
N ALA A 7 10.03 -15.55 18.64
CA ALA A 7 9.38 -16.51 19.51
C ALA A 7 8.18 -15.85 20.21
N THR A 8 6.97 -16.23 19.81
CA THR A 8 5.75 -15.96 20.57
C THR A 8 5.79 -16.76 21.89
N VAL A 9 6.40 -16.17 22.91
CA VAL A 9 6.31 -16.68 24.29
C VAL A 9 4.86 -16.45 24.76
N GLU A 10 4.12 -17.53 24.98
CA GLU A 10 2.79 -17.40 25.59
C GLU A 10 2.95 -17.03 27.08
N PRO A 11 2.41 -15.90 27.55
CA PRO A 11 2.52 -15.50 28.94
C PRO A 11 1.70 -16.43 29.84
N SER A 12 2.13 -16.59 31.09
CA SER A 12 1.49 -17.51 32.05
C SER A 12 0.17 -16.95 32.61
N ILE A 13 -0.92 -17.07 31.82
CA ILE A 13 -2.26 -16.58 32.19
C ILE A 13 -2.77 -17.32 33.44
N ARG A 14 -2.87 -16.62 34.57
CA ARG A 14 -3.44 -17.16 35.82
C ARG A 14 -4.97 -17.02 35.83
N VAL A 15 -5.67 -18.09 35.45
CA VAL A 15 -7.14 -18.19 35.50
C VAL A 15 -7.55 -19.44 36.31
N PRO A 16 -8.59 -19.38 37.18
CA PRO A 16 -9.16 -20.56 37.82
C PRO A 16 -9.75 -21.52 36.77
N PHE A 17 -9.24 -22.76 36.74
CA PHE A 17 -9.50 -23.70 35.65
C PHE A 17 -10.91 -24.32 35.67
N ALA A 18 -11.60 -24.23 34.53
CA ALA A 18 -12.60 -25.19 34.07
C ALA A 18 -12.56 -25.16 32.54
N ALA A 19 -12.39 -26.32 31.89
CA ALA A 19 -12.02 -26.39 30.46
C ALA A 19 -12.89 -27.40 29.69
N PRO A 20 -13.29 -27.06 28.45
CA PRO A 20 -13.49 -28.01 27.36
C PRO A 20 -12.25 -28.04 26.44
N ILE A 21 -12.04 -29.17 25.76
CA ILE A 21 -10.91 -29.40 24.85
C ILE A 21 -11.36 -29.21 23.40
N PHE A 22 -10.53 -28.57 22.57
CA PHE A 22 -10.62 -28.65 21.11
C PHE A 22 -9.23 -28.92 20.51
N ASN A 23 -9.18 -29.83 19.54
CA ASN A 23 -7.92 -30.25 18.89
C ASN A 23 -7.54 -29.28 17.76
N ALA A 24 -6.27 -28.87 17.72
CA ALA A 24 -5.66 -28.22 16.57
C ALA A 24 -4.65 -29.17 15.91
N ALA A 25 -4.86 -29.52 14.64
CA ALA A 25 -3.93 -30.35 13.88
C ALA A 25 -2.78 -29.48 13.34
N VAL A 26 -1.54 -29.86 13.64
CA VAL A 26 -0.34 -29.15 13.16
C VAL A 26 0.08 -29.72 11.81
N ILE A 27 0.01 -28.90 10.76
CA ILE A 27 0.61 -29.22 9.44
C ILE A 27 1.95 -28.49 9.35
N SER A 28 3.04 -29.26 9.36
CA SER A 28 4.37 -28.77 9.05
C SER A 28 4.65 -28.96 7.56
N MET A 29 5.16 -27.93 6.89
CA MET A 29 5.79 -28.06 5.57
C MET A 29 7.30 -27.91 5.71
N ALA A 30 8.04 -28.93 5.29
CA ALA A 30 9.49 -28.90 5.15
C ALA A 30 9.87 -29.18 3.69
N SER A 31 10.67 -28.29 3.11
CA SER A 31 11.10 -28.38 1.71
C SER A 31 12.23 -29.38 1.53
N THR A 32 12.18 -30.23 0.51
CA THR A 32 13.39 -30.79 -0.14
C THR A 32 13.08 -31.38 -1.51
N SER A 33 14.09 -31.43 -2.38
CA SER A 33 14.00 -31.89 -3.76
C SER A 33 14.96 -33.05 -4.05
N ALA A 34 14.46 -34.14 -4.62
CA ALA A 34 15.25 -35.18 -5.30
C ALA A 34 14.34 -36.05 -6.20
N LEU A 35 14.84 -36.50 -7.35
CA LEU A 35 14.20 -37.53 -8.17
C LEU A 35 14.81 -38.91 -7.88
N SER A 36 13.99 -39.96 -7.94
CA SER A 36 14.40 -41.28 -8.46
C SER A 36 13.16 -42.00 -9.03
N GLN A 37 13.35 -43.14 -9.73
CA GLN A 37 12.33 -43.75 -10.60
C GLN A 37 11.98 -45.21 -10.24
N HIS A 38 10.85 -45.66 -10.79
CA HIS A 38 10.40 -47.04 -11.03
C HIS A 38 9.70 -47.86 -9.90
N PRO A 39 8.84 -48.87 -10.26
CA PRO A 39 7.70 -49.26 -9.42
C PRO A 39 7.51 -50.79 -9.16
N SER A 40 6.78 -51.12 -8.10
CA SER A 40 6.09 -52.41 -7.85
C SER A 40 5.06 -52.21 -6.73
N SER A 41 3.74 -52.41 -6.85
CA SER A 41 2.87 -53.53 -7.27
C SER A 41 2.41 -54.44 -6.11
N LYS A 42 1.09 -54.69 -6.00
CA LYS A 42 0.36 -55.54 -5.00
C LYS A 42 0.21 -54.88 -3.61
N SER A 43 -0.98 -54.48 -3.14
CA SER A 43 -2.20 -55.23 -2.74
C SER A 43 -2.04 -56.03 -1.43
N SER A 44 -2.93 -56.00 -0.44
CA SER A 44 -4.16 -55.21 -0.15
C SER A 44 -4.51 -55.46 1.37
N THR A 45 -5.67 -55.21 2.01
CA THR A 45 -7.10 -55.00 1.62
C THR A 45 -7.88 -54.45 2.84
N LEU A 46 -9.13 -53.98 2.64
CA LEU A 46 -10.16 -53.65 3.67
C LEU A 46 -9.91 -52.35 4.50
N GLN A 47 -10.90 -51.53 4.89
CA GLN A 47 -12.36 -51.58 4.60
C GLN A 47 -12.97 -50.16 4.57
N ASN A 48 -14.14 -50.02 3.92
CA ASN A 48 -14.95 -48.79 3.97
C ASN A 48 -15.62 -48.61 5.35
N GLU A 49 -15.82 -47.36 5.75
CA GLU A 49 -17.17 -46.87 6.05
C GLU A 49 -17.26 -45.36 5.83
N GLY A 50 -18.38 -44.89 5.28
CA GLY A 50 -18.61 -43.48 5.02
C GLY A 50 -20.10 -43.19 4.99
N GLN A 51 -20.54 -42.17 5.73
CA GLN A 51 -21.94 -41.76 5.80
C GLN A 51 -22.18 -40.38 5.19
N LYS A 52 -22.80 -40.44 4.02
CA LYS A 52 -23.50 -39.39 3.29
C LYS A 52 -24.58 -38.77 4.17
N TRP A 53 -24.48 -37.47 4.45
CA TRP A 53 -25.60 -36.69 4.98
C TRP A 53 -26.49 -36.24 3.80
N MET A 54 -27.81 -36.37 3.95
CA MET A 54 -28.77 -35.97 2.93
C MET A 54 -29.46 -34.66 3.30
N VAL A 55 -29.87 -33.92 2.27
CA VAL A 55 -30.80 -32.80 2.42
C VAL A 55 -32.19 -33.34 2.78
N GLN A 56 -32.84 -32.71 3.75
CA GLN A 56 -34.30 -32.70 3.90
C GLN A 56 -34.75 -31.27 4.23
N ASP A 57 -35.62 -30.73 3.38
CA ASP A 57 -36.29 -29.44 3.59
C ASP A 57 -37.55 -29.57 4.46
N THR A 58 -38.15 -28.41 4.77
CA THR A 58 -39.42 -28.20 5.52
C THR A 58 -39.32 -28.49 7.03
N GLU A 59 -39.77 -27.63 7.95
CA GLU A 59 -40.85 -26.62 7.86
C GLU A 59 -40.47 -25.25 8.45
N GLN A 60 -41.25 -24.22 8.11
CA GLN A 60 -41.14 -22.88 8.71
C GLN A 60 -41.86 -22.83 10.07
N SER A 61 -41.19 -22.30 11.09
CA SER A 61 -41.84 -21.81 12.30
C SER A 61 -41.41 -20.37 12.54
N ASP A 62 -42.28 -19.41 12.21
CA ASP A 62 -42.07 -18.01 12.56
C ASP A 62 -42.08 -17.87 14.09
N VAL A 63 -40.91 -17.54 14.63
CA VAL A 63 -40.75 -17.11 16.03
C VAL A 63 -39.90 -15.86 15.97
N ASP A 64 -40.50 -14.72 16.35
CA ASP A 64 -39.81 -13.44 16.49
C ASP A 64 -38.77 -13.52 17.61
N ALA A 65 -37.59 -14.04 17.27
CA ALA A 65 -36.41 -13.90 18.08
C ALA A 65 -35.96 -12.43 18.01
N GLU A 66 -36.46 -11.63 18.96
CA GLU A 66 -35.89 -10.31 19.25
C GLU A 66 -34.38 -10.47 19.40
N GLN A 67 -33.63 -10.04 18.39
CA GLN A 67 -32.18 -10.04 18.44
C GLN A 67 -31.79 -8.98 19.47
N GLU A 68 -31.51 -9.40 20.70
CA GLU A 68 -30.90 -8.54 21.72
C GLU A 68 -29.76 -7.78 21.06
N GLU A 69 -29.86 -6.45 21.02
CA GLU A 69 -28.92 -5.61 20.28
C GLU A 69 -27.62 -5.52 21.07
N ILE A 70 -26.83 -6.60 21.02
CA ILE A 70 -25.58 -6.76 21.77
C ILE A 70 -24.67 -5.60 21.39
N SER A 71 -24.48 -4.67 22.32
CA SER A 71 -23.58 -3.55 22.10
C SER A 71 -22.20 -4.08 21.70
N LEU A 72 -21.83 -3.78 20.46
CA LEU A 72 -20.59 -4.25 19.83
C LEU A 72 -19.37 -3.50 20.37
N TYR A 73 -19.60 -2.43 21.14
CA TYR A 73 -18.58 -1.63 21.79
C TYR A 73 -18.32 -2.09 23.22
N SER A 74 -17.04 -2.09 23.57
CA SER A 74 -16.58 -2.38 24.93
C SER A 74 -15.56 -1.36 25.40
N LEU A 75 -15.54 -1.13 26.70
CA LEU A 75 -14.49 -0.40 27.39
C LEU A 75 -13.38 -1.40 27.76
N LEU A 76 -12.21 -1.23 27.14
CA LEU A 76 -10.98 -1.87 27.59
C LEU A 76 -10.29 -0.94 28.59
N THR A 77 -10.27 -1.33 29.85
CA THR A 77 -9.48 -0.71 30.90
C THR A 77 -8.12 -1.39 30.96
N VAL A 78 -7.03 -0.61 30.88
CA VAL A 78 -5.63 -1.08 30.96
C VAL A 78 -4.94 -0.35 32.09
N ARG A 79 -4.54 -1.07 33.14
CA ARG A 79 -3.81 -0.51 34.30
C ARG A 79 -2.37 -1.00 34.29
N ILE A 80 -1.45 -0.12 33.92
CA ILE A 80 0.00 -0.36 33.97
C ILE A 80 0.42 -0.28 35.44
N ILE A 81 0.84 -1.40 36.02
CA ILE A 81 1.08 -1.49 37.46
C ILE A 81 2.52 -1.12 37.77
N LYS A 82 3.47 -1.95 37.31
CA LYS A 82 4.89 -1.83 37.59
C LYS A 82 5.74 -2.62 36.59
N MET A 83 7.02 -2.30 36.52
CA MET A 83 8.05 -3.13 35.89
C MET A 83 9.00 -3.67 36.98
N THR A 84 9.66 -4.79 36.71
CA THR A 84 10.74 -5.34 37.54
C THR A 84 12.07 -5.39 36.78
N ASN A 85 13.18 -5.18 37.50
CA ASN A 85 14.55 -5.26 36.99
C ASN A 85 14.82 -4.45 35.71
N ALA A 86 14.32 -3.21 35.61
CA ALA A 86 14.60 -2.30 34.51
C ALA A 86 16.10 -2.25 34.17
N HIS A 87 16.38 -2.06 32.88
CA HIS A 87 17.75 -2.03 32.40
C HIS A 87 18.52 -0.90 33.09
N GLN A 88 19.83 -1.07 33.23
CA GLN A 88 20.70 -0.01 33.73
C GLN A 88 21.42 0.60 32.52
N ALA A 89 20.97 1.77 32.07
CA ALA A 89 21.58 2.48 30.95
C ALA A 89 23.07 2.81 31.20
N ASP A 90 23.41 3.21 32.43
CA ASP A 90 24.74 3.76 32.75
C ASP A 90 25.29 3.25 34.09
N PHE A 91 26.63 3.21 34.24
CA PHE A 91 27.27 2.80 35.50
C PHE A 91 26.98 3.75 36.69
N LEU A 92 26.39 4.92 36.43
CA LEU A 92 26.19 6.01 37.40
C LEU A 92 24.70 6.32 37.70
N SER A 93 23.76 5.78 36.93
CA SER A 93 22.30 6.00 37.07
C SER A 93 21.51 4.75 36.66
N GLN A 94 20.35 4.55 37.29
CA GLN A 94 19.31 3.67 36.75
C GLN A 94 18.50 4.43 35.69
N SER A 95 17.81 3.70 34.82
CA SER A 95 16.96 4.28 33.77
C SER A 95 15.77 5.11 34.30
N ASP A 96 15.32 6.03 33.45
CA ASP A 96 14.18 6.92 33.64
C ASP A 96 12.98 6.37 32.85
N CYS A 97 12.38 5.29 33.35
CA CYS A 97 11.42 4.50 32.58
C CYS A 97 10.01 5.11 32.49
N TYR A 98 9.40 4.96 31.31
CA TYR A 98 7.96 5.11 31.09
C TYR A 98 7.43 3.98 30.19
N VAL A 99 6.10 3.84 30.14
CA VAL A 99 5.39 2.92 29.24
C VAL A 99 4.49 3.74 28.34
N SER A 100 4.66 3.58 27.02
CA SER A 100 3.71 4.09 26.03
C SER A 100 2.73 2.99 25.60
N LEU A 101 1.49 3.35 25.29
CA LEU A 101 0.41 2.46 24.91
C LEU A 101 -0.23 2.95 23.61
N TRP A 102 -0.45 2.07 22.64
CA TRP A 102 -1.09 2.40 21.37
C TRP A 102 -2.07 1.31 20.92
N LEU A 103 -3.26 1.72 20.51
CA LEU A 103 -4.31 0.84 20.00
C LEU A 103 -4.97 1.50 18.78
N PRO A 104 -4.38 1.36 17.57
CA PRO A 104 -4.80 2.12 16.38
C PRO A 104 -6.24 1.85 15.93
N THR A 105 -6.85 0.75 16.38
CA THR A 105 -8.26 0.41 16.12
C THR A 105 -9.26 1.15 17.04
N ALA A 106 -8.75 1.93 18.00
CA ALA A 106 -9.52 2.72 18.97
C ALA A 106 -9.07 4.19 19.07
N SER A 107 -7.76 4.48 18.94
CA SER A 107 -7.17 5.83 19.05
C SER A 107 -5.95 5.98 18.13
N ASP A 108 -5.85 7.10 17.43
CA ASP A 108 -4.63 7.48 16.71
C ASP A 108 -3.51 7.95 17.66
N GLU A 109 -3.88 8.52 18.81
CA GLU A 109 -2.92 9.03 19.80
C GLU A 109 -2.36 7.89 20.65
N LYS A 110 -1.04 7.92 20.89
CA LYS A 110 -0.38 7.09 21.91
C LYS A 110 -0.60 7.71 23.29
N PHE A 111 -0.93 6.87 24.25
CA PHE A 111 -0.96 7.23 25.68
C PHE A 111 0.40 6.91 26.31
N GLN A 112 0.72 7.54 27.45
CA GLN A 112 2.02 7.39 28.11
C GLN A 112 1.85 7.51 29.63
N THR A 113 2.53 6.66 30.40
CA THR A 113 2.68 6.82 31.86
C THR A 113 3.68 7.93 32.19
N LYS A 114 3.63 8.45 33.41
CA LYS A 114 4.65 9.37 33.91
C LYS A 114 6.02 8.68 33.91
N THR A 115 7.05 9.38 33.46
CA THR A 115 8.44 8.95 33.64
C THR A 115 8.76 8.81 35.13
N ILE A 116 9.19 7.63 35.56
CA ILE A 116 9.70 7.39 36.92
C ILE A 116 11.22 7.35 36.84
N LYS A 117 11.85 8.41 37.38
CA LYS A 117 13.28 8.65 37.23
C LYS A 117 14.14 7.82 38.18
N ASN A 118 15.29 7.35 37.69
CA ASN A 118 16.35 6.62 38.39
C ASN A 118 15.82 5.44 39.23
N CYS A 119 15.01 4.57 38.61
CA CYS A 119 14.29 3.51 39.33
C CYS A 119 14.32 2.17 38.60
N LYS A 120 14.86 1.13 39.27
CA LYS A 120 14.97 -0.23 38.74
C LYS A 120 13.64 -1.00 38.71
N ASP A 121 12.75 -0.71 39.66
CA ASP A 121 11.48 -1.42 39.82
C ASP A 121 10.32 -0.40 39.88
N PRO A 122 10.08 0.36 38.79
CA PRO A 122 9.17 1.49 38.78
C PRO A 122 7.71 1.05 38.91
N VAL A 123 6.94 1.78 39.72
CA VAL A 123 5.51 1.51 40.01
C VAL A 123 4.67 2.71 39.59
N TRP A 124 4.02 2.62 38.44
CA TRP A 124 3.14 3.67 37.90
C TRP A 124 1.73 3.60 38.49
N ASN A 125 1.13 2.41 38.49
CA ASN A 125 -0.28 2.16 38.81
C ASN A 125 -1.27 3.10 38.08
N GLU A 126 -0.96 3.46 36.83
CA GLU A 126 -1.77 4.36 36.01
C GLU A 126 -2.74 3.59 35.11
N THR A 127 -3.96 4.13 34.93
CA THR A 127 -5.06 3.43 34.25
C THR A 127 -5.55 4.21 33.04
N PHE A 128 -5.58 3.52 31.90
CA PHE A 128 -5.99 4.03 30.59
C PHE A 128 -7.27 3.31 30.12
N TYR A 129 -8.02 3.96 29.24
CA TYR A 129 -9.35 3.50 28.83
C TYR A 129 -9.50 3.62 27.31
N PHE A 130 -9.87 2.52 26.64
CA PHE A 130 -10.06 2.47 25.20
C PHE A 130 -11.49 2.01 24.85
N ARG A 131 -12.16 2.75 23.97
CA ARG A 131 -13.45 2.37 23.36
C ARG A 131 -13.18 1.46 22.16
N ILE A 132 -13.32 0.14 22.33
CA ILE A 132 -12.98 -0.85 21.30
C ILE A 132 -14.23 -1.42 20.63
N GLN A 133 -14.09 -1.81 19.36
CA GLN A 133 -15.11 -2.50 18.58
C GLN A 133 -14.77 -3.99 18.53
N ARG A 134 -15.61 -4.87 19.09
CA ARG A 134 -15.32 -6.30 19.25
C ARG A 134 -15.24 -7.09 17.94
N LYS A 135 -15.86 -6.61 16.85
CA LYS A 135 -15.75 -7.23 15.50
C LYS A 135 -14.42 -6.94 14.79
N VAL A 136 -13.52 -6.13 15.37
CA VAL A 136 -12.22 -5.75 14.80
C VAL A 136 -11.08 -6.43 15.57
N LYS A 137 -9.98 -6.75 14.90
CA LYS A 137 -8.77 -7.29 15.54
C LYS A 137 -8.04 -6.19 16.32
N ASN A 138 -8.28 -6.12 17.63
CA ASN A 138 -7.68 -5.13 18.52
C ASN A 138 -6.35 -5.68 19.08
N ILE A 139 -5.22 -5.15 18.59
CA ILE A 139 -3.88 -5.41 19.13
C ILE A 139 -3.42 -4.16 19.88
N LEU A 140 -3.18 -4.29 21.18
CA LEU A 140 -2.58 -3.25 22.00
C LEU A 140 -1.06 -3.37 21.92
N GLU A 141 -0.39 -2.34 21.41
CA GLU A 141 1.04 -2.15 21.55
C GLU A 141 1.33 -1.49 22.91
N MET A 142 2.28 -2.04 23.66
CA MET A 142 2.83 -1.42 24.86
C MET A 142 4.35 -1.43 24.73
N THR A 143 4.97 -0.24 24.78
CA THR A 143 6.40 -0.08 24.55
C THR A 143 7.04 0.58 25.75
N VAL A 144 8.02 -0.11 26.35
CA VAL A 144 8.80 0.39 27.48
C VAL A 144 10.02 1.12 26.94
N SER A 145 10.19 2.36 27.41
CA SER A 145 11.21 3.30 26.92
C SER A 145 11.87 4.03 28.10
N ASP A 146 13.07 4.55 27.84
CA ASP A 146 13.90 5.32 28.77
C ASP A 146 13.95 6.79 28.28
N ASP A 147 13.81 7.75 29.20
CA ASP A 147 13.73 9.20 28.90
C ASP A 147 15.05 9.76 28.32
N ASP A 148 16.17 9.12 28.63
CA ASP A 148 17.53 9.56 28.23
C ASP A 148 18.04 8.92 26.91
N ILE A 149 17.34 7.93 26.33
CA ILE A 149 17.81 7.20 25.15
C ILE A 149 17.31 7.85 23.85
N PHE A 150 18.21 8.53 23.14
CA PHE A 150 17.95 9.20 21.85
C PHE A 150 17.96 8.26 20.61
N HIS A 151 17.78 6.95 20.78
CA HIS A 151 17.88 5.94 19.70
C HIS A 151 16.68 4.96 19.73
N ASP A 152 15.98 4.82 18.60
CA ASP A 152 14.76 3.99 18.46
C ASP A 152 14.98 2.46 18.64
N ASP A 153 16.22 1.97 18.54
CA ASP A 153 16.53 0.55 18.30
C ASP A 153 16.47 -0.37 19.56
N ASP A 154 16.47 0.19 20.78
CA ASP A 154 16.58 -0.57 22.05
C ASP A 154 15.26 -0.65 22.87
N HIS A 155 14.11 -0.40 22.25
CA HIS A 155 12.81 -0.43 22.95
C HIS A 155 12.21 -1.85 23.10
N ALA A 156 11.70 -2.16 24.29
CA ALA A 156 10.99 -3.42 24.55
C ALA A 156 9.50 -3.28 24.21
N ILE A 157 9.10 -3.89 23.08
CA ILE A 157 7.73 -3.82 22.54
C ILE A 157 6.95 -5.10 22.88
N VAL A 158 5.78 -4.93 23.52
CA VAL A 158 4.80 -5.99 23.78
C VAL A 158 3.59 -5.77 22.88
N LEU A 159 3.22 -6.79 22.09
CA LEU A 159 1.99 -6.80 21.28
C LEU A 159 0.97 -7.74 21.93
N PHE A 160 -0.11 -7.19 22.49
CA PHE A 160 -1.13 -7.96 23.19
C PHE A 160 -2.46 -8.01 22.42
N ASP A 161 -2.91 -9.23 22.13
CA ASP A 161 -4.19 -9.51 21.50
C ASP A 161 -5.34 -9.41 22.52
N VAL A 162 -6.12 -8.34 22.42
CA VAL A 162 -7.22 -8.01 23.36
C VAL A 162 -8.29 -9.11 23.36
N ALA A 163 -8.41 -9.91 22.29
CA ALA A 163 -9.32 -11.05 22.24
C ALA A 163 -9.00 -12.16 23.28
N LYS A 164 -7.81 -12.14 23.90
CA LYS A 164 -7.46 -13.03 25.03
C LYS A 164 -8.15 -12.65 26.35
N ILE A 165 -8.79 -11.48 26.46
CA ILE A 165 -9.52 -11.05 27.66
C ILE A 165 -10.98 -11.52 27.60
N SER A 166 -11.42 -12.23 28.64
CA SER A 166 -12.84 -12.55 28.83
C SER A 166 -13.61 -11.33 29.34
N LEU A 167 -14.78 -11.06 28.74
CA LEU A 167 -15.71 -10.01 29.18
C LEU A 167 -16.04 -10.14 30.68
N GLY A 168 -16.06 -9.02 31.41
CA GLY A 168 -16.38 -8.93 32.83
C GLY A 168 -15.31 -9.48 33.79
N LYS A 169 -14.22 -10.06 33.30
CA LYS A 169 -13.14 -10.59 34.14
C LYS A 169 -11.93 -9.66 34.15
N ARG A 170 -11.40 -9.39 35.35
CA ARG A 170 -10.05 -8.80 35.48
C ARG A 170 -9.01 -9.87 35.16
N VAL A 171 -8.04 -9.54 34.31
CA VAL A 171 -6.93 -10.43 33.92
C VAL A 171 -5.62 -9.73 34.25
N MET A 172 -4.82 -10.35 35.11
CA MET A 172 -3.46 -9.92 35.43
C MET A 172 -2.48 -10.65 34.51
N VAL A 173 -1.58 -9.91 33.86
CA VAL A 173 -0.54 -10.49 33.00
C VAL A 173 0.81 -9.88 33.35
N ALA A 174 1.82 -10.72 33.56
CA ALA A 174 3.22 -10.32 33.55
C ALA A 174 3.79 -10.62 32.15
N PHE A 175 4.34 -9.61 31.49
CA PHE A 175 4.94 -9.73 30.17
C PHE A 175 6.47 -9.74 30.28
N PRO A 176 7.16 -10.83 29.90
CA PRO A 176 8.62 -10.84 29.86
C PRO A 176 9.10 -9.92 28.74
N LEU A 177 9.93 -8.94 29.11
CA LEU A 177 10.46 -7.91 28.19
C LEU A 177 11.78 -8.32 27.54
N ASN A 178 12.43 -9.37 28.06
CA ASN A 178 13.68 -9.91 27.53
C ASN A 178 13.65 -11.46 27.44
N PRO A 179 14.48 -12.09 26.59
CA PRO A 179 14.47 -13.55 26.41
C PRO A 179 14.87 -14.37 27.64
N GLN A 180 15.39 -13.71 28.69
CA GLN A 180 15.80 -14.35 29.94
C GLN A 180 14.68 -14.36 31.00
N GLY A 181 13.57 -13.66 30.76
CA GLY A 181 12.48 -13.50 31.72
C GLY A 181 12.88 -12.74 33.00
N SER A 182 14.00 -12.02 32.99
CA SER A 182 14.47 -11.27 34.17
C SER A 182 13.76 -9.93 34.33
N GLN A 183 13.25 -9.37 33.23
CA GLN A 183 12.44 -8.15 33.19
C GLN A 183 11.00 -8.48 32.89
N GLU A 184 10.08 -8.04 33.76
CA GLU A 184 8.63 -8.23 33.56
C GLU A 184 7.87 -6.91 33.69
N LEU A 185 6.89 -6.69 32.81
CA LEU A 185 5.88 -5.63 32.94
C LEU A 185 4.56 -6.23 33.45
N GLU A 186 4.10 -5.80 34.62
CA GLU A 186 2.80 -6.22 35.17
C GLU A 186 1.67 -5.25 34.76
N VAL A 187 0.64 -5.81 34.12
CA VAL A 187 -0.54 -5.09 33.63
C VAL A 187 -1.82 -5.80 34.09
N GLU A 188 -2.80 -5.03 34.54
CA GLU A 188 -4.18 -5.50 34.70
C GLU A 188 -5.04 -5.04 33.52
N PHE A 189 -5.83 -5.95 33.00
CA PHE A 189 -6.85 -5.68 31.99
C PHE A 189 -8.25 -5.95 32.56
N LEU A 190 -9.23 -5.16 32.13
CA LEU A 190 -10.66 -5.45 32.28
C LEU A 190 -11.38 -5.03 31.01
N LEU A 191 -12.28 -5.89 30.53
CA LEU A 191 -13.13 -5.62 29.37
C LEU A 191 -14.59 -5.62 29.80
N GLU A 192 -15.29 -4.51 29.58
CA GLU A 192 -16.70 -4.30 29.99
C GLU A 192 -17.54 -3.86 28.78
N ASN A 193 -18.80 -4.30 28.69
CA ASN A 193 -19.73 -3.78 27.68
C ASN A 193 -20.13 -2.34 28.06
N ILE A 194 -20.24 -1.46 27.07
CA ILE A 194 -20.77 -0.11 27.24
C ILE A 194 -22.02 0.07 26.38
N GLN A 195 -23.01 0.84 26.86
CA GLN A 195 -24.09 1.32 26.01
C GLN A 195 -23.55 2.47 25.15
N ASP A 196 -23.51 2.25 23.84
CA ASP A 196 -23.18 3.23 22.80
C ASP A 196 -23.94 2.80 21.54
N HIS A 197 -24.08 3.68 20.54
CA HIS A 197 -24.86 3.35 19.36
C HIS A 197 -24.17 2.25 18.52
N PRO A 198 -24.93 1.30 17.94
CA PRO A 198 -24.37 0.29 17.05
C PRO A 198 -23.68 0.96 15.85
N GLU A 199 -22.61 0.34 15.37
CA GLU A 199 -21.85 0.80 14.21
C GLU A 199 -22.11 -0.14 13.04
N THR A 200 -22.53 0.40 11.90
CA THR A 200 -22.61 -0.34 10.64
C THR A 200 -21.19 -0.63 10.14
N ILE A 201 -20.88 -1.91 9.94
CA ILE A 201 -19.55 -2.38 9.57
C ILE A 201 -19.67 -3.31 8.35
N THR A 202 -18.92 -2.97 7.29
CA THR A 202 -18.81 -3.79 6.08
C THR A 202 -17.52 -4.59 6.12
N THR A 203 -17.59 -5.90 5.89
CA THR A 203 -16.42 -6.80 5.98
C THR A 203 -16.62 -8.07 5.15
N ASN A 204 -15.52 -8.62 4.64
CA ASN A 204 -15.42 -9.97 4.06
C ASN A 204 -14.83 -11.01 5.06
N GLY A 205 -14.74 -10.66 6.34
CA GLY A 205 -14.09 -11.48 7.39
C GLY A 205 -12.59 -11.25 7.55
N ALA A 206 -11.90 -10.67 6.57
CA ALA A 206 -10.47 -10.35 6.63
C ALA A 206 -10.20 -8.84 6.74
N VAL A 207 -10.88 -8.03 5.92
CA VAL A 207 -10.81 -6.55 5.91
C VAL A 207 -12.08 -5.98 6.49
N VAL A 208 -11.96 -4.87 7.23
CA VAL A 208 -13.10 -4.20 7.89
C VAL A 208 -13.15 -2.72 7.49
N CYS A 209 -14.19 -2.33 6.77
CA CYS A 209 -14.51 -0.93 6.50
C CYS A 209 -15.48 -0.40 7.57
N ARG A 210 -15.06 0.66 8.24
CA ARG A 210 -15.78 1.31 9.36
C ARG A 210 -16.67 2.43 8.84
N GLU A 211 -17.64 2.86 9.65
CA GLU A 211 -18.58 3.91 9.23
C GLU A 211 -17.91 5.30 9.21
N LEU A 212 -18.09 6.04 8.10
CA LEU A 212 -17.61 7.43 7.97
C LEU A 212 -18.71 8.46 8.28
N ALA A 213 -18.27 9.62 8.77
CA ALA A 213 -19.02 10.86 8.74
C ALA A 213 -18.23 11.93 8.00
N CYS A 214 -18.95 12.86 7.38
CA CYS A 214 -18.38 14.07 6.79
C CYS A 214 -18.77 15.26 7.68
N LEU A 215 -17.78 16.00 8.19
CA LEU A 215 -17.98 17.30 8.82
C LEU A 215 -17.82 18.38 7.74
N GLU A 216 -18.89 19.12 7.49
CA GLU A 216 -18.88 20.33 6.67
C GLU A 216 -18.75 21.57 7.57
N ILE A 217 -17.82 22.45 7.20
CA ILE A 217 -17.53 23.71 7.89
C ILE A 217 -17.76 24.87 6.93
N GLU A 218 -18.76 25.70 7.21
CA GLU A 218 -19.03 26.95 6.47
C GLU A 218 -18.88 28.19 7.38
N PHE A 219 -18.79 29.36 6.76
CA PHE A 219 -18.73 30.64 7.46
C PHE A 219 -20.13 31.27 7.58
N ASP A 220 -20.54 31.62 8.80
CA ASP A 220 -21.85 32.26 9.04
C ASP A 220 -21.92 33.63 8.34
N SER A 221 -22.64 33.66 7.22
CA SER A 221 -22.88 34.84 6.38
C SER A 221 -23.55 36.01 7.12
N ARG A 222 -24.16 35.74 8.28
CA ARG A 222 -24.82 36.72 9.15
C ARG A 222 -23.81 37.56 9.97
N VAL A 223 -22.53 37.16 10.02
CA VAL A 223 -21.47 37.86 10.77
C VAL A 223 -20.84 38.98 9.94
N LYS A 224 -20.76 40.19 10.51
CA LYS A 224 -20.33 41.40 9.80
C LYS A 224 -18.87 41.33 9.33
N LYS A 225 -18.64 41.35 8.01
CA LYS A 225 -17.34 41.32 7.27
C LYS A 225 -16.27 42.41 7.62
N LYS A 226 -16.35 43.11 8.77
CA LYS A 226 -15.47 44.26 9.11
C LYS A 226 -14.20 43.96 9.92
N GLN A 227 -13.83 42.69 10.18
CA GLN A 227 -12.65 42.33 10.99
C GLN A 227 -11.61 41.41 10.30
N PHE A 228 -11.75 41.16 9.00
CA PHE A 228 -11.14 39.99 8.33
C PHE A 228 -9.72 40.22 7.75
N ALA A 229 -9.13 41.40 7.90
CA ALA A 229 -7.80 41.71 7.34
C ALA A 229 -6.68 40.83 7.94
N GLU A 230 -5.91 40.18 7.04
CA GLU A 230 -4.63 39.49 7.29
C GLU A 230 -4.64 38.36 8.35
N ASN A 231 -5.76 37.64 8.47
CA ASN A 231 -5.82 36.40 9.25
C ASN A 231 -6.03 35.17 8.34
N GLU A 232 -5.45 34.06 8.77
CA GLU A 232 -5.59 32.72 8.20
C GLU A 232 -6.19 31.82 9.29
N LEU A 233 -7.07 30.91 8.90
CA LEU A 233 -7.68 29.92 9.78
C LEU A 233 -7.14 28.54 9.42
N THR A 234 -6.72 27.80 10.44
CA THR A 234 -6.40 26.38 10.34
C THR A 234 -7.49 25.61 11.05
N PHE A 235 -8.11 24.67 10.34
CA PHE A 235 -9.01 23.65 10.87
C PHE A 235 -8.24 22.33 10.94
N THR A 236 -8.39 21.58 12.03
CA THR A 236 -7.76 20.26 12.19
C THR A 236 -8.75 19.29 12.79
N VAL A 237 -8.87 18.09 12.21
CA VAL A 237 -9.68 16.98 12.72
C VAL A 237 -8.80 15.73 12.70
N ARG A 238 -8.19 15.40 13.84
CA ARG A 238 -7.28 14.25 13.95
C ARG A 238 -7.99 12.95 13.58
N GLY A 239 -7.32 12.09 12.83
CA GLY A 239 -7.85 10.81 12.37
C GLY A 239 -8.87 10.90 11.23
N SER A 240 -8.98 12.06 10.58
CA SER A 240 -9.70 12.26 9.31
C SER A 240 -8.78 12.04 8.11
N PHE A 241 -9.35 11.88 6.92
CA PHE A 241 -8.58 11.78 5.67
C PHE A 241 -7.74 13.04 5.39
N GLU A 242 -8.30 14.22 5.65
CA GLU A 242 -7.69 15.51 5.32
C GLU A 242 -6.73 16.03 6.41
N GLU A 243 -6.84 15.52 7.64
CA GLU A 243 -6.13 15.94 8.87
C GLU A 243 -6.21 17.43 9.21
N MET A 244 -5.60 18.30 8.38
CA MET A 244 -5.50 19.74 8.57
C MET A 244 -5.75 20.52 7.27
N GLN A 245 -6.69 21.46 7.30
CA GLN A 245 -6.99 22.36 6.17
C GLN A 245 -6.84 23.83 6.56
N ARG A 246 -6.42 24.67 5.61
CA ARG A 246 -6.14 26.10 5.85
C ARG A 246 -6.96 26.99 4.93
N VAL A 247 -7.74 27.90 5.51
CA VAL A 247 -8.59 28.84 4.81
C VAL A 247 -8.05 30.27 5.01
N SER A 248 -7.66 30.91 3.92
CA SER A 248 -7.24 32.33 3.92
C SER A 248 -8.46 33.25 3.78
N LEU A 249 -8.62 34.18 4.72
CA LEU A 249 -9.76 35.11 4.72
C LEU A 249 -9.48 36.33 3.85
N GLY A 250 -10.33 36.55 2.85
CA GLY A 250 -10.22 37.67 1.90
C GLY A 250 -10.30 39.05 2.57
N SER A 251 -9.38 39.95 2.23
CA SER A 251 -9.23 41.25 2.90
C SER A 251 -10.22 42.34 2.42
N GLY A 252 -11.40 41.98 1.92
CA GLY A 252 -12.36 42.94 1.34
C GLY A 252 -13.82 42.52 1.49
N SER A 253 -14.71 43.50 1.71
CA SER A 253 -16.15 43.25 1.88
C SER A 253 -16.82 42.55 0.68
N ARG A 254 -16.27 42.79 -0.53
CA ARG A 254 -16.70 42.19 -1.80
C ARG A 254 -16.06 40.84 -2.13
N SER A 255 -15.15 40.28 -1.33
CA SER A 255 -14.70 38.91 -1.60
C SER A 255 -15.89 37.94 -1.41
N PRO A 256 -15.97 36.84 -2.18
CA PRO A 256 -16.85 35.74 -1.83
C PRO A 256 -16.52 35.21 -0.42
N LEU A 257 -17.43 34.44 0.15
CA LEU A 257 -17.05 33.54 1.25
C LEU A 257 -16.17 32.42 0.66
N PRO A 258 -15.20 31.90 1.42
CA PRO A 258 -14.48 30.70 1.00
C PRO A 258 -15.46 29.51 0.95
N ASP A 259 -15.17 28.55 0.09
CA ASP A 259 -15.99 27.36 -0.11
C ASP A 259 -16.04 26.47 1.15
N PRO A 260 -17.07 25.60 1.30
CA PRO A 260 -17.20 24.71 2.46
C PRO A 260 -15.98 23.81 2.62
N THR A 261 -15.45 23.71 3.84
CA THR A 261 -14.33 22.82 4.16
C THR A 261 -14.87 21.49 4.66
N LEU A 262 -14.52 20.38 4.03
CA LEU A 262 -15.03 19.04 4.33
C LEU A 262 -13.97 18.19 5.04
N PHE A 263 -14.34 17.47 6.11
CA PHE A 263 -13.48 16.51 6.79
C PHE A 263 -14.15 15.14 6.92
N HIS A 264 -13.53 14.10 6.39
CA HIS A 264 -14.05 12.73 6.40
C HIS A 264 -13.36 11.89 7.48
N TYR A 265 -14.11 11.49 8.51
CA TYR A 265 -13.56 10.80 9.68
C TYR A 265 -14.38 9.55 10.03
N ALA A 266 -13.72 8.53 10.59
CA ALA A 266 -14.41 7.34 11.05
C ALA A 266 -15.20 7.66 12.33
N LYS A 267 -16.53 7.41 12.32
CA LYS A 267 -17.44 7.81 13.41
C LYS A 267 -17.01 7.26 14.77
N TYR A 268 -16.43 6.06 14.81
CA TYR A 268 -16.02 5.42 16.05
C TYR A 268 -14.93 6.17 16.82
N LYS A 269 -14.09 6.97 16.14
CA LYS A 269 -13.01 7.75 16.75
C LYS A 269 -13.51 8.94 17.56
N GLN A 270 -14.73 9.43 17.27
CA GLN A 270 -15.37 10.56 17.94
C GLN A 270 -14.44 11.80 18.12
N PRO A 271 -13.69 12.23 17.07
CA PRO A 271 -12.62 13.22 17.21
C PRO A 271 -13.14 14.62 17.53
N SER A 272 -12.22 15.56 17.76
CA SER A 272 -12.54 16.99 17.94
C SER A 272 -12.09 17.81 16.73
N LEU A 273 -12.86 18.86 16.41
CA LEU A 273 -12.41 19.95 15.54
C LEU A 273 -11.61 20.96 16.36
N ASP A 274 -10.33 21.12 16.04
CA ASP A 274 -9.51 22.24 16.49
C ASP A 274 -9.54 23.38 15.48
N VAL A 275 -9.75 24.61 15.95
CA VAL A 275 -9.71 25.83 15.13
C VAL A 275 -8.63 26.78 15.66
N ALA A 276 -7.61 27.06 14.85
CA ALA A 276 -6.53 27.99 15.16
C ALA A 276 -6.53 29.21 14.24
N LEU A 277 -6.45 30.42 14.82
CA LEU A 277 -6.34 31.68 14.08
C LEU A 277 -4.88 32.16 14.03
N THR A 278 -4.26 32.13 12.85
CA THR A 278 -2.94 32.71 12.63
C THR A 278 -3.06 34.14 12.09
N LYS A 279 -2.25 35.05 12.65
CA LYS A 279 -2.14 36.43 12.15
C LYS A 279 -0.89 36.57 11.30
N LYS A 280 -1.03 36.93 10.03
CA LYS A 280 0.11 37.30 9.18
C LYS A 280 0.57 38.70 9.59
N ARG A 281 1.59 38.79 10.46
CA ARG A 281 2.24 40.06 10.82
C ARG A 281 3.12 40.50 9.66
N ARG A 282 2.83 41.67 9.07
CA ARG A 282 3.83 42.40 8.28
C ARG A 282 5.02 42.74 9.19
N ILE A 283 6.21 42.25 8.84
CA ILE A 283 7.45 42.61 9.52
C ILE A 283 7.88 43.98 8.99
N PRO A 284 8.07 45.02 9.83
CA PRO A 284 8.68 46.27 9.39
C PRO A 284 10.10 45.99 8.89
N SER A 285 10.48 46.55 7.73
CA SER A 285 11.68 46.20 6.94
C SER A 285 13.04 46.59 7.56
N PHE A 286 13.10 46.78 8.88
CA PHE A 286 14.24 47.37 9.60
C PHE A 286 14.72 46.57 10.83
N CYS A 287 14.30 45.32 11.00
CA CYS A 287 14.78 44.47 12.10
C CYS A 287 15.00 43.01 11.69
N ALA A 288 16.26 42.60 11.58
CA ALA A 288 16.70 41.25 11.21
C ALA A 288 17.05 40.34 12.41
N CYS A 289 16.64 40.73 13.63
CA CYS A 289 16.90 39.96 14.85
C CYS A 289 16.17 38.60 14.86
N VAL A 290 16.91 37.51 15.07
CA VAL A 290 16.35 36.13 15.17
C VAL A 290 15.31 36.06 16.29
N ALA A 291 15.63 36.59 17.47
CA ALA A 291 14.74 36.70 18.64
C ALA A 291 13.44 37.51 18.39
N CYS A 292 13.32 38.19 17.24
CA CYS A 292 12.14 38.94 16.84
C CYS A 292 11.19 38.12 15.94
N ARG A 293 11.69 37.06 15.25
CA ARG A 293 10.86 36.14 14.46
C ARG A 293 9.99 35.24 15.34
N GLU A 294 10.50 34.80 16.49
CA GLU A 294 9.86 33.77 17.34
C GLU A 294 8.82 34.28 18.34
N ARG A 295 8.36 35.53 18.21
CA ARG A 295 7.29 36.06 19.08
C ARG A 295 5.92 35.48 18.73
N ARG A 296 5.69 34.25 19.23
CA ARG A 296 4.52 33.37 19.14
C ARG A 296 3.24 34.07 18.68
N SER A 297 2.64 33.53 17.62
CA SER A 297 1.26 33.81 17.22
C SER A 297 0.31 33.56 18.40
N ARG A 298 -0.52 34.55 18.74
CA ARG A 298 -1.64 34.36 19.68
C ARG A 298 -2.79 33.65 18.97
N SER A 299 -2.65 32.35 18.79
CA SER A 299 -3.80 31.47 18.57
C SER A 299 -4.73 31.57 19.79
N ILE A 300 -6.03 31.44 19.55
CA ILE A 300 -7.02 31.09 20.57
C ILE A 300 -7.60 29.78 20.03
N PRO A 301 -7.15 28.61 20.51
CA PRO A 301 -7.71 27.35 20.07
C PRO A 301 -9.19 27.29 20.49
N LEU A 302 -10.04 26.88 19.56
CA LEU A 302 -11.38 26.39 19.85
C LEU A 302 -11.39 24.91 19.51
N THR A 303 -11.48 24.06 20.53
CA THR A 303 -11.63 22.62 20.39
C THR A 303 -13.11 22.26 20.58
N LEU A 304 -13.70 21.54 19.64
CA LEU A 304 -15.11 21.10 19.70
C LEU A 304 -15.20 19.58 19.43
N PRO A 305 -15.57 18.75 20.43
CA PRO A 305 -15.79 17.32 20.24
C PRO A 305 -16.94 17.06 19.28
N LEU A 306 -16.71 16.33 18.18
CA LEU A 306 -17.75 16.11 17.16
C LEU A 306 -18.91 15.24 17.67
N LYS A 307 -18.70 14.46 18.75
CA LYS A 307 -19.78 13.74 19.47
C LYS A 307 -20.84 14.68 20.05
N SER A 308 -20.55 15.96 20.27
CA SER A 308 -21.55 16.93 20.75
C SER A 308 -22.35 17.61 19.63
N LEU A 309 -22.08 17.29 18.36
CA LEU A 309 -22.88 17.78 17.23
C LEU A 309 -24.14 16.89 17.07
N PRO A 310 -25.35 17.47 17.01
CA PRO A 310 -26.55 16.71 16.69
C PRO A 310 -26.47 16.15 15.27
N SER A 311 -26.78 14.85 15.11
CA SER A 311 -26.73 14.18 13.80
C SER A 311 -27.65 14.87 12.79
N GLU A 312 -27.13 15.10 11.58
CA GLU A 312 -27.83 15.69 10.44
C GLU A 312 -28.36 17.13 10.63
N GLN A 313 -28.02 17.78 11.75
CA GLN A 313 -28.44 19.14 12.09
C GLN A 313 -27.30 20.16 12.02
N GLU A 314 -27.66 21.43 11.85
CA GLU A 314 -26.73 22.57 11.75
C GLU A 314 -26.42 23.16 13.14
N ALA A 315 -25.17 23.03 13.58
CA ALA A 315 -24.68 23.64 14.81
C ALA A 315 -23.93 24.95 14.52
N VAL A 316 -24.44 26.08 15.01
CA VAL A 316 -23.78 27.38 14.86
C VAL A 316 -22.76 27.61 15.99
N SER A 317 -21.50 27.30 15.72
CA SER A 317 -20.40 27.53 16.66
C SER A 317 -19.88 28.97 16.58
N LYS A 318 -20.03 29.74 17.66
CA LYS A 318 -19.64 31.17 17.71
C LYS A 318 -18.32 31.36 18.43
N CYS A 319 -17.22 31.35 17.67
CA CYS A 319 -15.96 31.88 18.16
C CYS A 319 -16.08 33.40 18.38
N ARG A 320 -15.33 33.98 19.33
CA ARG A 320 -15.44 35.39 19.76
C ARG A 320 -15.14 36.45 18.67
N LYS A 321 -14.88 36.06 17.43
CA LYS A 321 -14.57 36.91 16.25
C LYS A 321 -15.21 36.46 14.94
N PHE A 322 -15.73 35.24 14.86
CA PHE A 322 -16.31 34.65 13.64
C PHE A 322 -17.31 33.54 14.01
N GLY A 323 -18.40 33.45 13.27
CA GLY A 323 -19.36 32.35 13.37
C GLY A 323 -19.02 31.29 12.34
N LEU A 324 -19.04 30.02 12.74
CA LEU A 324 -18.96 28.86 11.87
C LEU A 324 -20.30 28.13 11.91
N LEU A 325 -20.76 27.69 10.75
CA LEU A 325 -21.82 26.71 10.62
C LEU A 325 -21.14 25.35 10.49
N LEU A 326 -21.48 24.42 11.40
CA LEU A 326 -20.93 23.07 11.41
C LEU A 326 -22.07 22.08 11.14
N LYS A 327 -21.88 21.20 10.17
CA LYS A 327 -22.93 20.28 9.71
C LYS A 327 -22.35 18.89 9.51
N THR A 328 -22.81 17.93 10.30
CA THR A 328 -22.42 16.53 10.13
C THR A 328 -23.33 15.89 9.08
N LYS A 329 -22.75 15.49 7.95
CA LYS A 329 -23.41 14.75 6.87
C LYS A 329 -23.06 13.26 6.95
N LYS A 330 -24.01 12.42 6.55
CA LYS A 330 -23.75 11.00 6.28
C LYS A 330 -22.94 10.88 4.99
N CYS A 331 -21.91 10.03 4.99
CA CYS A 331 -21.17 9.69 3.77
C CYS A 331 -21.99 8.74 2.89
N HIS A 332 -21.54 8.55 1.64
CA HIS A 332 -22.08 7.50 0.78
C HIS A 332 -21.97 6.12 1.46
N GLU A 333 -23.01 5.30 1.40
CA GLU A 333 -23.01 4.01 2.12
C GLU A 333 -22.15 2.96 1.42
N ASP A 334 -22.29 2.83 0.10
CA ASP A 334 -21.51 1.87 -0.70
C ASP A 334 -20.00 2.16 -0.66
N LEU A 335 -19.21 1.11 -0.89
CA LEU A 335 -17.76 1.16 -0.99
C LEU A 335 -17.32 1.18 -2.46
N ASP A 336 -16.29 1.96 -2.77
CA ASP A 336 -15.56 1.86 -4.04
C ASP A 336 -14.56 0.69 -4.04
N VAL A 337 -14.23 0.16 -2.85
CA VAL A 337 -13.45 -1.06 -2.68
C VAL A 337 -14.41 -2.26 -2.57
N ARG A 338 -14.36 -3.16 -3.55
CA ARG A 338 -15.04 -4.47 -3.49
C ARG A 338 -14.39 -5.33 -2.40
N LEU A 339 -15.20 -5.85 -1.48
CA LEU A 339 -14.77 -6.80 -0.45
C LEU A 339 -15.40 -8.17 -0.71
N GLY A 340 -14.60 -9.13 -1.19
CA GLY A 340 -15.01 -10.51 -1.47
C GLY A 340 -13.82 -11.35 -1.97
N PHE A 341 -13.88 -12.67 -1.78
CA PHE A 341 -12.85 -13.61 -2.25
C PHE A 341 -13.19 -14.25 -3.59
N ASP A 342 -14.45 -14.15 -4.02
CA ASP A 342 -14.95 -14.60 -5.32
C ASP A 342 -14.58 -13.61 -6.45
N LEU A 343 -14.68 -14.06 -7.69
CA LEU A 343 -14.44 -13.25 -8.90
C LEU A 343 -15.45 -12.10 -9.01
N CYS A 344 -15.06 -10.95 -9.58
CA CYS A 344 -16.01 -9.88 -9.90
C CYS A 344 -17.03 -10.30 -10.97
N ALA A 345 -18.18 -9.63 -11.01
CA ALA A 345 -19.26 -9.94 -11.94
C ALA A 345 -18.84 -9.83 -13.42
N GLN A 346 -17.92 -8.92 -13.74
CA GLN A 346 -17.34 -8.75 -15.07
C GLN A 346 -16.51 -9.96 -15.49
N GLU A 347 -15.77 -10.58 -14.57
CA GLU A 347 -14.99 -11.78 -14.86
C GLU A 347 -15.88 -13.03 -14.94
N GLN A 348 -16.94 -13.10 -14.13
CA GLN A 348 -17.95 -14.16 -14.24
C GLN A 348 -18.65 -14.12 -15.63
N ASP A 349 -19.07 -12.93 -16.09
CA ASP A 349 -19.60 -12.72 -17.43
C ASP A 349 -18.58 -13.04 -18.54
N PHE A 350 -17.31 -12.66 -18.36
CA PHE A 350 -16.23 -13.05 -19.26
C PHE A 350 -16.09 -14.58 -19.36
N ILE A 351 -16.11 -15.31 -18.24
CA ILE A 351 -15.97 -16.79 -18.25
C ILE A 351 -17.16 -17.44 -18.95
N CYS A 352 -18.39 -17.01 -18.68
CA CYS A 352 -19.60 -17.48 -19.38
C CYS A 352 -19.58 -17.22 -20.90
N LYS A 353 -18.78 -16.26 -21.37
CA LYS A 353 -18.51 -16.02 -22.80
C LYS A 353 -17.35 -16.86 -23.32
N ARG A 354 -16.22 -16.88 -22.60
CA ARG A 354 -15.00 -17.55 -23.01
C ARG A 354 -15.17 -19.07 -23.05
N LYS A 355 -15.92 -19.67 -22.11
CA LYS A 355 -16.25 -21.11 -22.13
C LYS A 355 -16.85 -21.56 -23.46
N LYS A 356 -17.68 -20.74 -24.12
CA LYS A 356 -18.30 -21.08 -25.41
C LYS A 356 -17.29 -21.14 -26.55
N VAL A 357 -16.26 -20.31 -26.50
CA VAL A 357 -15.13 -20.34 -27.45
C VAL A 357 -14.23 -21.55 -27.15
N VAL A 358 -13.93 -21.80 -25.88
CA VAL A 358 -13.13 -22.94 -25.40
C VAL A 358 -13.81 -24.28 -25.76
N ALA A 359 -15.13 -24.40 -25.58
CA ALA A 359 -15.90 -25.61 -25.91
C ALA A 359 -15.81 -25.97 -27.40
N ALA A 360 -16.05 -24.99 -28.28
CA ALA A 360 -15.95 -25.17 -29.73
C ALA A 360 -14.51 -25.56 -30.13
N ALA A 361 -13.50 -24.85 -29.61
CA ALA A 361 -12.10 -25.16 -29.91
C ALA A 361 -11.67 -26.55 -29.40
N LEU A 362 -12.13 -26.97 -28.22
CA LEU A 362 -11.84 -28.32 -27.70
C LEU A 362 -12.54 -29.41 -28.50
N LYS A 363 -13.78 -29.20 -28.92
CA LYS A 363 -14.50 -30.13 -29.82
C LYS A 363 -13.74 -30.33 -31.13
N ASP A 364 -13.33 -29.24 -31.77
CA ASP A 364 -12.57 -29.29 -33.02
C ASP A 364 -11.18 -29.94 -32.87
N ILE A 365 -10.47 -29.67 -31.76
CA ILE A 365 -9.10 -30.20 -31.55
C ILE A 365 -9.10 -31.67 -31.10
N LEU A 366 -10.01 -32.04 -30.21
CA LEU A 366 -10.11 -33.40 -29.68
C LEU A 366 -11.01 -34.32 -30.51
N GLN A 367 -11.69 -33.77 -31.54
CA GLN A 367 -12.63 -34.47 -32.42
C GLN A 367 -13.77 -35.14 -31.63
N LEU A 368 -14.40 -34.38 -30.72
CA LEU A 368 -15.49 -34.87 -29.86
C LEU A 368 -16.78 -35.08 -30.67
N GLU A 369 -17.49 -36.18 -30.39
CA GLU A 369 -18.75 -36.51 -31.08
C GLU A 369 -19.89 -35.56 -30.66
N GLU A 370 -20.01 -35.28 -29.36
CA GLU A 370 -21.03 -34.43 -28.76
C GLU A 370 -20.49 -33.00 -28.48
N ASP A 371 -21.36 -32.05 -28.14
CA ASP A 371 -20.95 -30.70 -27.70
C ASP A 371 -20.74 -30.70 -26.18
N LEU A 372 -19.74 -29.95 -25.69
CA LEU A 372 -19.43 -29.88 -24.25
C LEU A 372 -20.44 -28.98 -23.53
N GLU A 373 -21.02 -29.47 -22.43
CA GLU A 373 -21.84 -28.68 -21.52
C GLU A 373 -20.98 -27.76 -20.64
N ASP A 374 -21.55 -26.69 -20.07
CA ASP A 374 -20.78 -25.60 -19.44
C ASP A 374 -19.87 -26.09 -18.29
N ASP A 375 -20.32 -27.05 -17.47
CA ASP A 375 -19.53 -27.63 -16.38
C ASP A 375 -18.45 -28.64 -16.83
N GLU A 376 -18.54 -29.13 -18.08
CA GLU A 376 -17.50 -29.97 -18.69
C GLU A 376 -16.34 -29.15 -19.27
N VAL A 377 -16.56 -27.87 -19.59
CA VAL A 377 -15.53 -27.01 -20.22
C VAL A 377 -14.38 -26.72 -19.23
N PRO A 378 -13.15 -27.24 -19.47
CA PRO A 378 -12.03 -27.03 -18.57
C PRO A 378 -11.50 -25.60 -18.66
N VAL A 379 -11.19 -25.02 -17.50
CA VAL A 379 -10.52 -23.72 -17.41
C VAL A 379 -9.01 -23.91 -17.63
N VAL A 380 -8.48 -23.38 -18.73
CA VAL A 380 -7.06 -23.53 -19.11
C VAL A 380 -6.33 -22.20 -18.96
N ALA A 381 -5.15 -22.21 -18.36
CA ALA A 381 -4.32 -21.01 -18.16
C ALA A 381 -2.92 -21.17 -18.77
N ILE A 382 -2.46 -20.17 -19.52
CA ILE A 382 -1.03 -20.01 -19.85
C ILE A 382 -0.39 -19.19 -18.74
N MET A 383 0.43 -19.82 -17.90
CA MET A 383 1.26 -19.14 -16.92
C MET A 383 2.64 -18.83 -17.50
N THR A 384 3.12 -17.58 -17.34
CA THR A 384 4.43 -17.16 -17.84
C THR A 384 5.36 -16.65 -16.73
N THR A 385 6.66 -16.52 -17.02
CA THR A 385 7.69 -16.11 -16.04
C THR A 385 8.51 -14.93 -16.53
N GLY A 386 9.02 -14.13 -15.59
CA GLY A 386 9.80 -12.93 -15.87
C GLY A 386 11.17 -13.16 -16.54
N GLY A 387 11.74 -12.08 -17.06
CA GLY A 387 13.06 -12.11 -17.70
C GLY A 387 13.33 -11.02 -18.73
N GLY A 388 12.66 -9.86 -18.64
CA GLY A 388 12.80 -8.77 -19.61
C GLY A 388 12.61 -9.23 -21.06
N THR A 389 13.44 -8.71 -21.97
CA THR A 389 13.32 -8.95 -23.42
C THR A 389 13.43 -10.42 -23.82
N ARG A 390 14.11 -11.27 -23.02
CA ARG A 390 14.13 -12.74 -23.23
C ARG A 390 12.73 -13.31 -23.06
N ALA A 391 12.02 -12.92 -22.01
CA ALA A 391 10.69 -13.43 -21.70
C ALA A 391 9.64 -12.86 -22.67
N LEU A 392 9.73 -11.57 -23.02
CA LEU A 392 8.95 -10.95 -24.11
C LEU A 392 9.05 -11.79 -25.40
N THR A 393 10.28 -12.05 -25.86
CA THR A 393 10.54 -12.74 -27.12
C THR A 393 10.05 -14.20 -27.10
N ALA A 394 10.28 -14.89 -25.98
CA ALA A 394 9.79 -16.25 -25.78
C ALA A 394 8.26 -16.32 -25.78
N MET A 395 7.57 -15.38 -25.12
CA MET A 395 6.10 -15.37 -25.06
C MET A 395 5.46 -15.20 -26.44
N TYR A 396 5.97 -14.31 -27.29
CA TYR A 396 5.48 -14.19 -28.68
C TYR A 396 5.68 -15.49 -29.48
N ALA A 397 6.82 -16.16 -29.31
CA ALA A 397 7.09 -17.42 -29.99
C ALA A 397 6.16 -18.54 -29.49
N HIS A 398 5.94 -18.65 -28.18
CA HIS A 398 5.03 -19.64 -27.60
C HIS A 398 3.57 -19.39 -27.99
N LEU A 399 3.08 -18.14 -27.95
CA LEU A 399 1.73 -17.81 -28.40
C LEU A 399 1.53 -18.08 -29.89
N LEU A 400 2.54 -17.78 -30.73
CA LEU A 400 2.49 -18.15 -32.16
C LEU A 400 2.43 -19.67 -32.35
N SER A 401 3.23 -20.46 -31.63
CA SER A 401 3.16 -21.93 -31.72
C SER A 401 1.83 -22.50 -31.21
N VAL A 402 1.25 -21.92 -30.15
CA VAL A 402 -0.07 -22.31 -29.64
C VAL A 402 -1.20 -21.91 -30.60
N GLN A 403 -1.05 -20.80 -31.34
CA GLN A 403 -1.92 -20.42 -32.47
C GLN A 403 -1.75 -21.34 -33.68
N GLU A 404 -0.52 -21.67 -34.09
CA GLU A 404 -0.22 -22.59 -35.21
C GLU A 404 -0.66 -24.04 -34.92
N LEU A 405 -0.93 -24.40 -33.65
CA LEU A 405 -1.55 -25.65 -33.21
C LEU A 405 -3.08 -25.55 -33.01
N ASN A 406 -3.70 -24.39 -33.27
CA ASN A 406 -5.10 -24.04 -32.98
C ASN A 406 -5.53 -24.05 -31.49
N VAL A 407 -4.64 -24.43 -30.55
CA VAL A 407 -4.93 -24.57 -29.11
C VAL A 407 -5.20 -23.22 -28.41
N LEU A 408 -4.86 -22.08 -29.02
CA LEU A 408 -5.00 -20.76 -28.38
C LEU A 408 -6.43 -20.43 -27.92
N ASP A 409 -7.45 -20.90 -28.64
CA ASP A 409 -8.84 -20.65 -28.25
C ASP A 409 -9.39 -21.55 -27.14
N CYS A 410 -8.67 -22.62 -26.80
CA CYS A 410 -8.92 -23.39 -25.57
C CYS A 410 -8.47 -22.66 -24.30
N VAL A 411 -7.70 -21.57 -24.40
CA VAL A 411 -7.12 -20.86 -23.26
C VAL A 411 -8.12 -19.87 -22.67
N SER A 412 -8.43 -20.00 -21.39
CA SER A 412 -9.30 -19.09 -20.62
C SER A 412 -8.52 -17.88 -20.06
N TYR A 413 -7.30 -18.11 -19.56
CA TYR A 413 -6.47 -17.10 -18.88
C TYR A 413 -5.02 -17.06 -19.40
N VAL A 414 -4.40 -15.88 -19.40
CA VAL A 414 -2.96 -15.68 -19.67
C VAL A 414 -2.37 -14.84 -18.53
N THR A 415 -1.41 -15.37 -17.79
CA THR A 415 -0.80 -14.68 -16.63
C THR A 415 0.64 -14.27 -16.89
N GLY A 416 1.06 -13.11 -16.38
CA GLY A 416 2.39 -12.55 -16.62
C GLY A 416 2.94 -11.63 -15.54
N LEU A 417 4.28 -11.53 -15.52
CA LEU A 417 5.05 -10.73 -14.58
C LEU A 417 6.38 -10.32 -15.21
N SER A 418 6.89 -9.11 -14.90
CA SER A 418 8.09 -8.56 -15.55
C SER A 418 7.96 -8.62 -17.08
N GLY A 419 9.02 -8.98 -17.81
CA GLY A 419 9.09 -8.86 -19.28
C GLY A 419 8.00 -9.56 -20.10
N THR A 420 7.15 -10.44 -19.54
CA THR A 420 5.99 -10.97 -20.26
C THR A 420 4.79 -10.03 -20.26
N THR A 421 4.68 -9.13 -19.28
CA THR A 421 3.65 -8.09 -19.29
C THR A 421 3.81 -7.15 -20.47
N TRP A 422 5.03 -6.96 -21.00
CA TRP A 422 5.30 -6.17 -22.20
C TRP A 422 4.71 -6.81 -23.47
N THR A 423 4.72 -8.14 -23.56
CA THR A 423 4.05 -8.87 -24.64
C THR A 423 2.54 -8.80 -24.50
N MET A 424 2.01 -8.95 -23.28
CA MET A 424 0.57 -8.86 -23.01
C MET A 424 0.05 -7.44 -23.28
N ALA A 425 0.66 -6.41 -22.71
CA ALA A 425 0.29 -5.01 -22.92
C ALA A 425 0.27 -4.66 -24.42
N ASN A 426 1.22 -5.16 -25.22
CA ASN A 426 1.24 -4.92 -26.65
C ASN A 426 0.20 -5.71 -27.46
N LEU A 427 -0.11 -6.95 -27.07
CA LEU A 427 -1.11 -7.76 -27.75
C LEU A 427 -2.54 -7.25 -27.49
N TYR A 428 -2.87 -6.92 -26.24
CA TYR A 428 -4.23 -6.56 -25.84
C TYR A 428 -4.66 -5.14 -26.27
N GLU A 429 -3.80 -4.38 -26.95
CA GLU A 429 -4.16 -3.19 -27.74
C GLU A 429 -5.04 -3.52 -28.96
N ASP A 430 -4.94 -4.74 -29.48
CA ASP A 430 -5.78 -5.22 -30.59
C ASP A 430 -6.92 -6.10 -30.02
N PRO A 431 -8.19 -5.67 -30.11
CA PRO A 431 -9.32 -6.44 -29.59
C PRO A 431 -9.54 -7.84 -30.18
N ASP A 432 -8.88 -8.19 -31.28
CA ASP A 432 -8.95 -9.50 -31.94
C ASP A 432 -7.56 -10.16 -32.06
N TRP A 433 -6.59 -9.85 -31.19
CA TRP A 433 -5.19 -10.25 -31.35
C TRP A 433 -4.98 -11.77 -31.52
N SER A 434 -5.72 -12.61 -30.79
CA SER A 434 -5.61 -14.08 -30.89
C SER A 434 -6.19 -14.64 -32.19
N GLN A 435 -7.11 -13.90 -32.80
CA GLN A 435 -7.78 -14.22 -34.07
C GLN A 435 -6.99 -13.70 -35.28
N LYS A 436 -5.91 -12.94 -35.05
CA LYS A 436 -5.03 -12.35 -36.06
C LYS A 436 -3.69 -13.08 -36.09
N ASN A 437 -3.10 -13.21 -37.28
CA ASN A 437 -1.85 -13.95 -37.47
C ASN A 437 -0.67 -13.30 -36.71
N LEU A 438 -0.27 -13.92 -35.60
CA LEU A 438 0.74 -13.42 -34.67
C LEU A 438 2.13 -13.27 -35.30
N LYS A 439 2.38 -13.93 -36.44
CA LYS A 439 3.64 -13.83 -37.19
C LYS A 439 3.90 -12.41 -37.70
N LYS A 440 2.86 -11.59 -37.91
CA LYS A 440 3.02 -10.17 -38.22
C LYS A 440 3.55 -9.42 -36.99
N THR A 441 2.86 -9.52 -35.86
CA THR A 441 3.23 -8.88 -34.59
C THR A 441 4.63 -9.31 -34.12
N LEU A 442 4.98 -10.59 -34.27
CA LEU A 442 6.34 -11.10 -33.99
C LEU A 442 7.42 -10.44 -34.86
N ASN A 443 7.14 -10.15 -36.14
CA ASN A 443 8.08 -9.43 -37.00
C ASN A 443 8.15 -7.93 -36.65
N ASP A 444 7.03 -7.33 -36.25
CA ASP A 444 6.97 -5.93 -35.81
C ASP A 444 7.70 -5.71 -34.47
N ILE A 445 7.52 -6.58 -33.47
CA ILE A 445 8.28 -6.51 -32.20
C ILE A 445 9.75 -6.87 -32.40
N ARG A 446 10.09 -7.81 -33.31
CA ARG A 446 11.49 -8.12 -33.66
C ARG A 446 12.23 -6.89 -34.19
N ARG A 447 11.57 -6.02 -34.96
CA ARG A 447 12.13 -4.73 -35.40
C ARG A 447 12.48 -3.84 -34.21
N HIS A 448 11.56 -3.71 -33.25
CA HIS A 448 11.76 -2.92 -32.04
C HIS A 448 12.85 -3.51 -31.13
N VAL A 449 12.89 -4.83 -30.94
CA VAL A 449 13.94 -5.53 -30.17
C VAL A 449 15.33 -5.25 -30.77
N LEU A 450 15.48 -5.29 -32.10
CA LEU A 450 16.74 -5.03 -32.80
C LEU A 450 17.11 -3.55 -32.95
N LYS A 451 16.17 -2.62 -32.71
CA LYS A 451 16.40 -1.16 -32.75
C LYS A 451 17.48 -0.73 -31.75
N ASN A 452 18.41 0.14 -32.15
CA ASN A 452 19.45 0.67 -31.27
C ASN A 452 18.82 1.44 -30.09
N LYS A 453 18.93 0.88 -28.88
CA LYS A 453 18.28 1.39 -27.67
C LYS A 453 18.85 2.73 -27.18
N PHE A 454 20.14 3.00 -27.45
CA PHE A 454 20.74 4.30 -27.11
C PHE A 454 20.03 5.44 -27.89
N LEU A 455 19.90 5.27 -29.21
CA LEU A 455 19.22 6.25 -30.06
C LEU A 455 17.69 6.26 -29.86
N ALA A 456 17.08 5.11 -29.56
CA ALA A 456 15.63 5.03 -29.34
C ALA A 456 15.17 5.68 -28.04
N CYS A 457 15.92 5.49 -26.94
CA CYS A 457 15.49 5.88 -25.60
C CYS A 457 16.21 7.13 -25.06
N PHE A 458 17.43 7.43 -25.49
CA PHE A 458 18.28 8.49 -24.91
C PHE A 458 18.63 9.62 -25.89
N ALA A 459 17.88 9.73 -27.01
CA ALA A 459 17.93 10.92 -27.86
C ALA A 459 17.45 12.17 -27.08
N PRO A 460 18.03 13.37 -27.30
CA PRO A 460 17.68 14.58 -26.56
C PRO A 460 16.19 14.91 -26.51
N ASP A 461 15.44 14.63 -27.59
CA ASP A 461 14.00 14.93 -27.64
C ASP A 461 13.14 13.88 -26.91
N ARG A 462 13.60 12.62 -26.83
CA ARG A 462 12.98 11.60 -25.95
C ARG A 462 13.21 11.93 -24.48
N LEU A 463 14.39 12.43 -24.15
CA LEU A 463 14.73 12.90 -22.81
C LEU A 463 13.89 14.13 -22.40
N LYS A 464 13.66 15.10 -23.30
CA LYS A 464 12.71 16.19 -23.09
C LYS A 464 11.28 15.69 -22.90
N TYR A 465 10.86 14.70 -23.70
CA TYR A 465 9.54 14.07 -23.60
C TYR A 465 9.34 13.44 -22.21
N TYR A 466 10.29 12.64 -21.70
CA TYR A 466 10.16 12.07 -20.35
C TYR A 466 9.98 13.13 -19.27
N LEU A 467 10.76 14.22 -19.33
CA LEU A 467 10.63 15.32 -18.35
C LEU A 467 9.26 16.02 -18.46
N LYS A 468 8.71 16.18 -19.67
CA LYS A 468 7.33 16.69 -19.87
C LYS A 468 6.30 15.75 -19.23
N GLU A 469 6.37 14.45 -19.52
CA GLU A 469 5.39 13.47 -19.04
C GLU A 469 5.43 13.31 -17.52
N LEU A 470 6.62 13.26 -16.90
CA LEU A 470 6.76 13.19 -15.44
C LEU A 470 6.28 14.49 -14.76
N CYS A 471 6.50 15.66 -15.37
CA CYS A 471 5.93 16.93 -14.90
C CYS A 471 4.39 16.97 -15.01
N GLN A 472 3.82 16.43 -16.10
CA GLN A 472 2.37 16.33 -16.30
C GLN A 472 1.74 15.38 -15.27
N ARG A 473 2.30 14.18 -15.13
CA ARG A 473 1.87 13.15 -14.18
C ARG A 473 1.91 13.62 -12.73
N LYS A 474 2.88 14.47 -12.36
CA LYS A 474 2.93 15.13 -11.05
C LYS A 474 1.83 16.19 -10.86
N GLN A 475 1.45 16.91 -11.92
CA GLN A 475 0.34 17.88 -11.89
C GLN A 475 -1.04 17.20 -11.81
N GLU A 476 -1.17 16.01 -12.38
CA GLU A 476 -2.35 15.12 -12.26
C GLU A 476 -2.49 14.52 -10.86
N GLY A 477 -1.47 14.67 -10.00
CA GLY A 477 -1.52 14.31 -8.58
C GLY A 477 -0.87 12.97 -8.23
N HIS A 478 -0.29 12.25 -9.19
CA HIS A 478 0.47 11.04 -8.92
C HIS A 478 1.77 11.34 -8.17
N GLN A 479 2.18 10.42 -7.29
CA GLN A 479 3.55 10.38 -6.79
C GLN A 479 4.48 9.90 -7.91
N ILE A 480 5.66 10.51 -8.05
CA ILE A 480 6.62 10.19 -9.10
C ILE A 480 7.79 9.40 -8.52
N SER A 481 8.11 8.27 -9.15
CA SER A 481 9.19 7.37 -8.78
C SER A 481 10.15 7.15 -9.95
N PHE A 482 11.25 6.43 -9.71
CA PHE A 482 12.13 5.97 -10.79
C PHE A 482 11.45 4.94 -11.72
N THR A 483 10.42 4.25 -11.21
CA THR A 483 9.61 3.29 -11.95
C THR A 483 8.77 3.96 -13.06
N ASP A 484 8.34 5.21 -12.86
CA ASP A 484 7.61 5.98 -13.88
C ASP A 484 8.51 6.36 -15.07
N LEU A 485 9.77 6.73 -14.79
CA LEU A 485 10.78 6.96 -15.84
C LEU A 485 11.12 5.65 -16.57
N TRP A 486 11.20 4.53 -15.85
CA TRP A 486 11.44 3.21 -16.45
C TRP A 486 10.29 2.80 -17.39
N GLY A 487 9.03 3.09 -17.04
CA GLY A 487 7.87 2.89 -17.91
C GLY A 487 7.96 3.66 -19.24
N LEU A 488 8.32 4.94 -19.20
CA LEU A 488 8.51 5.78 -20.40
C LEU A 488 9.73 5.34 -21.26
N ILE A 489 10.74 4.72 -20.62
CA ILE A 489 11.85 4.08 -21.32
C ILE A 489 11.38 2.80 -22.03
N ILE A 490 10.56 1.95 -21.40
CA ILE A 490 9.95 0.75 -22.01
C ILE A 490 9.09 1.13 -23.23
N GLU A 491 8.22 2.13 -23.06
CA GLU A 491 7.42 2.74 -24.14
C GLU A 491 8.33 3.06 -25.34
N SER A 492 9.44 3.77 -25.12
CA SER A 492 10.39 4.13 -26.17
C SER A 492 11.29 2.99 -26.68
N MET A 493 11.38 1.86 -25.96
CA MET A 493 12.06 0.64 -26.43
C MET A 493 11.23 -0.12 -27.47
N PHE A 494 9.91 -0.21 -27.24
CA PHE A 494 9.01 -1.13 -27.95
C PHE A 494 7.93 -0.44 -28.80
N ARG A 495 7.83 0.90 -28.75
CA ARG A 495 6.89 1.70 -29.52
C ARG A 495 7.62 2.82 -30.27
N ASP A 496 7.11 3.20 -31.44
CA ASP A 496 7.63 4.36 -32.19
C ASP A 496 6.94 5.68 -31.83
N LYS A 497 5.72 5.62 -31.27
CA LYS A 497 4.88 6.77 -30.89
C LYS A 497 4.61 6.79 -29.38
N GLU A 498 4.12 7.93 -28.89
CA GLU A 498 3.52 8.07 -27.55
C GLU A 498 2.31 7.13 -27.42
N ASP A 499 2.15 6.48 -26.27
CA ASP A 499 1.10 5.50 -26.02
C ASP A 499 0.04 6.00 -25.03
N THR A 500 -1.20 6.14 -25.48
CA THR A 500 -2.32 6.58 -24.65
C THR A 500 -3.13 5.44 -24.05
N GLN A 501 -2.80 4.18 -24.37
CA GLN A 501 -3.52 2.99 -23.92
C GLN A 501 -3.43 2.80 -22.40
N LYS A 502 -4.41 2.13 -21.83
CA LYS A 502 -4.51 1.86 -20.39
C LYS A 502 -4.90 0.40 -20.10
N LEU A 503 -5.18 0.09 -18.84
CA LEU A 503 -5.58 -1.25 -18.43
C LEU A 503 -7.07 -1.49 -18.74
N THR A 504 -7.95 -0.50 -18.54
CA THR A 504 -9.37 -0.62 -18.88
C THR A 504 -9.65 -0.71 -20.39
N ASP A 505 -8.82 -0.11 -21.24
CA ASP A 505 -8.98 -0.20 -22.71
C ASP A 505 -8.96 -1.66 -23.20
N GLN A 506 -8.23 -2.54 -22.51
CA GLN A 506 -8.13 -3.98 -22.80
C GLN A 506 -9.45 -4.73 -22.59
N GLN A 507 -10.46 -4.16 -21.91
CA GLN A 507 -11.81 -4.75 -21.83
C GLN A 507 -12.42 -4.99 -23.23
N GLN A 508 -12.04 -4.17 -24.22
CA GLN A 508 -12.46 -4.35 -25.61
C GLN A 508 -12.03 -5.72 -26.18
N ALA A 509 -10.87 -6.23 -25.77
CA ALA A 509 -10.34 -7.54 -26.13
C ALA A 509 -11.08 -8.72 -25.46
N LEU A 510 -12.00 -8.45 -24.53
CA LEU A 510 -12.66 -9.44 -23.69
C LEU A 510 -14.18 -9.50 -23.85
N ASN A 511 -14.80 -8.43 -24.37
CA ASN A 511 -16.26 -8.26 -24.40
C ASN A 511 -17.08 -9.40 -25.03
N ARG A 512 -16.50 -10.21 -25.93
CA ARG A 512 -17.11 -11.39 -26.57
C ARG A 512 -16.50 -12.73 -26.09
N GLY A 513 -15.56 -12.72 -25.15
CA GLY A 513 -14.71 -13.88 -24.83
C GLY A 513 -13.72 -14.22 -25.95
N GLN A 514 -13.38 -13.28 -26.84
CA GLN A 514 -12.62 -13.56 -28.05
C GLN A 514 -11.09 -13.68 -27.86
N ASN A 515 -10.57 -13.32 -26.68
CA ASN A 515 -9.21 -13.60 -26.24
C ASN A 515 -9.27 -14.15 -24.79
N PRO A 516 -8.21 -14.78 -24.27
CA PRO A 516 -8.09 -15.10 -22.85
C PRO A 516 -8.09 -13.84 -21.96
N LEU A 517 -8.39 -13.94 -20.66
CA LEU A 517 -8.22 -12.83 -19.72
C LEU A 517 -6.72 -12.62 -19.42
N PRO A 518 -6.17 -11.38 -19.53
CA PRO A 518 -4.82 -11.08 -19.10
C PRO A 518 -4.80 -10.79 -17.59
N ILE A 519 -3.97 -11.52 -16.85
CA ILE A 519 -3.71 -11.28 -15.42
C ILE A 519 -2.24 -10.85 -15.26
N TYR A 520 -2.03 -9.63 -14.78
CA TYR A 520 -0.70 -9.09 -14.51
C TYR A 520 -0.44 -9.06 -13.00
N LEU A 521 0.78 -9.40 -12.57
CA LEU A 521 1.13 -9.53 -11.15
C LEU A 521 2.24 -8.56 -10.72
N SER A 522 2.12 -8.01 -9.51
CA SER A 522 3.22 -7.37 -8.77
C SER A 522 3.25 -7.81 -7.31
N LEU A 523 4.24 -7.34 -6.55
CA LEU A 523 4.35 -7.53 -5.11
C LEU A 523 4.28 -6.19 -4.39
N ASN A 524 3.41 -6.10 -3.38
CA ASN A 524 3.47 -5.10 -2.33
C ASN A 524 4.53 -5.51 -1.30
N VAL A 525 5.38 -4.57 -0.90
CA VAL A 525 6.50 -4.74 0.06
C VAL A 525 6.47 -3.60 1.08
N LYS A 526 7.43 -3.55 2.01
CA LYS A 526 7.53 -2.49 3.04
C LYS A 526 8.96 -2.02 3.21
N ASP A 527 9.21 -0.72 3.11
CA ASP A 527 10.53 -0.05 3.03
C ASP A 527 11.54 -0.36 4.17
N LYS A 528 11.11 -1.05 5.23
CA LYS A 528 11.91 -1.39 6.42
C LYS A 528 11.87 -2.89 6.79
N ILE A 529 11.29 -3.75 5.95
CA ILE A 529 11.15 -5.20 6.17
C ILE A 529 11.67 -5.92 4.91
N SER A 530 12.32 -7.09 5.05
CA SER A 530 12.79 -7.83 3.89
C SER A 530 11.62 -8.38 3.07
N ASP A 531 11.73 -8.36 1.74
CA ASP A 531 10.83 -9.05 0.82
C ASP A 531 10.68 -10.55 1.14
N GLN A 532 11.67 -11.14 1.83
CA GLN A 532 11.60 -12.53 2.34
C GLN A 532 10.62 -12.68 3.51
N ASP A 533 10.56 -11.69 4.40
CA ASP A 533 9.72 -11.66 5.61
C ASP A 533 8.30 -11.14 5.32
N PHE A 534 8.17 -10.15 4.42
CA PHE A 534 6.89 -9.55 4.04
C PHE A 534 6.81 -9.24 2.55
N ARG A 535 5.89 -9.92 1.87
CA ARG A 535 5.47 -9.64 0.49
C ARG A 535 4.01 -10.06 0.31
N GLU A 536 3.26 -9.33 -0.51
CA GLU A 536 1.85 -9.62 -0.78
C GLU A 536 1.57 -9.47 -2.27
N TRP A 537 0.91 -10.45 -2.88
CA TRP A 537 0.56 -10.38 -4.30
C TRP A 537 -0.52 -9.33 -4.54
N VAL A 538 -0.24 -8.43 -5.48
CA VAL A 538 -1.22 -7.52 -6.07
C VAL A 538 -1.49 -7.99 -7.49
N GLU A 539 -2.76 -8.23 -7.78
CA GLU A 539 -3.28 -8.69 -9.05
C GLU A 539 -3.91 -7.53 -9.82
N PHE A 540 -3.73 -7.53 -11.13
CA PHE A 540 -4.27 -6.53 -12.04
C PHE A 540 -4.94 -7.25 -13.22
N THR A 541 -6.23 -6.99 -13.43
CA THR A 541 -6.98 -7.37 -14.63
C THR A 541 -7.55 -6.11 -15.29
N PRO A 542 -8.05 -6.18 -16.53
CA PRO A 542 -8.78 -5.06 -17.15
C PRO A 542 -10.05 -4.64 -16.41
N TYR A 543 -10.55 -5.44 -15.46
CA TYR A 543 -11.74 -5.14 -14.66
C TYR A 543 -11.41 -4.58 -13.27
N GLU A 544 -10.48 -5.19 -12.55
CA GLU A 544 -10.15 -4.80 -11.18
C GLU A 544 -8.67 -5.03 -10.82
N VAL A 545 -8.21 -4.31 -9.80
CA VAL A 545 -6.86 -4.38 -9.24
C VAL A 545 -6.98 -4.57 -7.72
N GLY A 546 -6.25 -5.51 -7.13
CA GLY A 546 -6.43 -5.80 -5.70
C GLY A 546 -5.52 -6.86 -5.10
N PHE A 547 -5.81 -7.18 -3.84
CA PHE A 547 -5.01 -8.09 -3.01
C PHE A 547 -5.72 -9.42 -2.80
N LEU A 548 -5.24 -10.47 -3.46
CA LEU A 548 -5.68 -11.87 -3.30
C LEU A 548 -5.75 -12.29 -1.81
N LYS A 549 -4.75 -11.90 -1.02
CA LYS A 549 -4.63 -12.18 0.43
C LYS A 549 -5.79 -11.60 1.27
N TYR A 550 -6.40 -10.51 0.80
CA TYR A 550 -7.34 -9.71 1.57
C TYR A 550 -8.76 -9.72 1.00
N GLY A 551 -8.98 -10.30 -0.19
CA GLY A 551 -10.26 -10.25 -0.89
C GLY A 551 -10.73 -8.81 -1.11
N ALA A 552 -9.81 -7.91 -1.46
CA ALA A 552 -10.05 -6.48 -1.49
C ALA A 552 -9.52 -5.88 -2.80
N TYR A 553 -10.45 -5.35 -3.61
CA TYR A 553 -10.21 -4.93 -4.99
C TYR A 553 -10.85 -3.57 -5.28
N ILE A 554 -10.29 -2.85 -6.25
CA ILE A 554 -10.81 -1.59 -6.79
C ILE A 554 -10.96 -1.71 -8.31
N ARG A 555 -11.82 -0.88 -8.91
CA ARG A 555 -11.92 -0.74 -10.37
C ARG A 555 -10.53 -0.39 -10.95
N ALA A 556 -10.17 -0.98 -12.09
CA ALA A 556 -8.83 -0.81 -12.66
C ALA A 556 -8.47 0.67 -12.94
N GLU A 557 -9.45 1.49 -13.35
CA GLU A 557 -9.27 2.94 -13.60
C GLU A 557 -9.08 3.80 -12.34
N ASP A 558 -9.27 3.24 -11.14
CA ASP A 558 -9.02 3.93 -9.88
C ASP A 558 -7.63 3.61 -9.28
N PHE A 559 -6.84 2.71 -9.89
CA PHE A 559 -5.52 2.37 -9.38
C PHE A 559 -4.57 3.59 -9.36
N GLY A 560 -4.07 3.90 -8.16
CA GLY A 560 -3.28 5.10 -7.88
C GLY A 560 -4.08 6.29 -7.35
N SER A 561 -5.42 6.17 -7.21
CA SER A 561 -6.26 7.14 -6.49
C SER A 561 -6.17 7.00 -4.98
N GLU A 562 -6.63 8.00 -4.24
CA GLU A 562 -6.60 8.01 -2.77
C GLU A 562 -7.95 7.56 -2.17
N PHE A 563 -7.89 6.60 -1.24
CA PHE A 563 -9.05 5.96 -0.61
C PHE A 563 -9.00 6.07 0.93
N PHE A 564 -10.16 6.11 1.58
CA PHE A 564 -10.30 6.08 3.03
C PHE A 564 -11.48 5.23 3.47
N MET A 565 -11.27 4.29 4.39
CA MET A 565 -12.27 3.33 4.89
C MET A 565 -13.13 2.69 3.77
N GLY A 566 -12.50 2.30 2.65
CA GLY A 566 -13.14 1.63 1.52
C GLY A 566 -13.82 2.54 0.49
N ARG A 567 -13.72 3.87 0.61
CA ARG A 567 -14.36 4.84 -0.28
C ARG A 567 -13.33 5.72 -0.99
N LEU A 568 -13.62 6.10 -2.23
CA LEU A 568 -12.76 6.91 -3.08
C LEU A 568 -12.81 8.37 -2.65
N MET A 569 -11.71 8.89 -2.10
CA MET A 569 -11.65 10.26 -1.56
C MET A 569 -11.20 11.27 -2.62
N LYS A 570 -10.23 10.89 -3.45
CA LYS A 570 -9.69 11.70 -4.54
C LYS A 570 -9.33 10.79 -5.69
N LYS A 571 -10.19 10.80 -6.73
CA LYS A 571 -9.91 10.13 -8.00
C LYS A 571 -8.76 10.84 -8.71
N ILE A 572 -7.74 10.07 -9.06
CA ILE A 572 -6.60 10.47 -9.88
C ILE A 572 -6.81 9.81 -11.27
N PRO A 573 -6.37 10.41 -12.39
CA PRO A 573 -6.52 9.80 -13.71
C PRO A 573 -5.91 8.40 -13.80
N GLU A 574 -6.56 7.49 -14.53
CA GLU A 574 -6.01 6.17 -14.80
C GLU A 574 -4.66 6.27 -15.51
N SER A 575 -3.66 5.54 -15.01
CA SER A 575 -2.31 5.57 -15.55
C SER A 575 -2.23 4.91 -16.93
N ARG A 576 -1.47 5.54 -17.85
CA ARG A 576 -1.09 4.92 -19.14
C ARG A 576 -0.39 3.58 -18.89
N ILE A 577 -0.64 2.58 -19.74
CA ILE A 577 -0.22 1.18 -19.55
C ILE A 577 1.29 1.05 -19.32
N CYS A 578 2.10 1.90 -19.96
CA CYS A 578 3.55 1.96 -19.79
C CYS A 578 4.01 2.21 -18.34
N PHE A 579 3.25 2.94 -17.53
CA PHE A 579 3.56 3.13 -16.10
C PHE A 579 3.32 1.84 -15.30
N LEU A 580 2.31 1.05 -15.69
CA LEU A 580 2.07 -0.29 -15.11
C LEU A 580 3.13 -1.30 -15.59
N GLU A 581 3.54 -1.25 -16.86
CA GLU A 581 4.71 -2.00 -17.36
C GLU A 581 5.98 -1.67 -16.58
N GLY A 582 6.15 -0.41 -16.18
CA GLY A 582 7.18 0.03 -15.24
C GLY A 582 7.08 -0.71 -13.90
N ILE A 583 5.90 -0.72 -13.27
CA ILE A 583 5.64 -1.37 -11.97
C ILE A 583 5.89 -2.89 -12.05
N TRP A 584 5.26 -3.57 -13.01
CA TRP A 584 5.36 -5.03 -13.19
C TRP A 584 6.79 -5.50 -13.51
N SER A 585 7.65 -4.61 -14.03
CA SER A 585 9.05 -4.91 -14.40
C SER A 585 10.09 -4.11 -13.60
N SER A 586 9.69 -3.51 -12.47
CA SER A 586 10.47 -2.58 -11.63
C SER A 586 11.83 -3.09 -11.15
N VAL A 587 12.07 -4.40 -11.15
CA VAL A 587 13.42 -4.98 -10.95
C VAL A 587 14.49 -4.40 -11.89
N PHE A 588 14.13 -3.99 -13.10
CA PHE A 588 15.07 -3.33 -14.02
C PHE A 588 15.33 -1.85 -13.67
N SER A 589 14.44 -1.21 -12.90
CA SER A 589 14.67 0.12 -12.36
C SER A 589 15.81 0.08 -11.33
N LEU A 590 15.83 -0.92 -10.44
CA LEU A 590 16.95 -1.18 -9.52
C LEU A 590 18.28 -1.44 -10.27
N ASN A 591 18.27 -2.34 -11.26
CA ASN A 591 19.48 -2.62 -12.06
C ASN A 591 20.03 -1.37 -12.79
N LEU A 592 19.16 -0.44 -13.20
CA LEU A 592 19.56 0.82 -13.83
C LEU A 592 20.06 1.84 -12.78
N LEU A 593 19.51 1.86 -11.57
CA LEU A 593 20.05 2.62 -10.43
C LEU A 593 21.42 2.10 -9.98
N ASP A 594 21.64 0.78 -9.96
CA ASP A 594 22.94 0.18 -9.64
C ASP A 594 23.98 0.48 -10.72
N ALA A 595 23.64 0.31 -12.00
CA ALA A 595 24.52 0.70 -13.10
C ALA A 595 24.87 2.20 -13.06
N TRP A 596 23.91 3.05 -12.69
CA TRP A 596 24.14 4.47 -12.45
C TRP A 596 25.08 4.70 -11.25
N TYR A 597 24.84 4.09 -10.08
CA TYR A 597 25.71 4.22 -8.91
C TYR A 597 27.17 3.85 -9.24
N ILE A 598 27.36 2.68 -9.87
CA ILE A 598 28.66 2.13 -10.27
C ILE A 598 29.38 3.07 -11.25
N SER A 599 28.65 3.73 -12.15
CA SER A 599 29.23 4.70 -13.09
C SER A 599 29.67 6.03 -12.45
N VAL A 600 29.10 6.43 -11.30
CA VAL A 600 29.41 7.71 -10.65
C VAL A 600 30.55 7.59 -9.62
N HIS A 601 30.69 6.46 -8.93
CA HIS A 601 31.64 6.31 -7.81
C HIS A 601 32.72 5.25 -8.10
N SER A 602 33.77 5.63 -8.83
CA SER A 602 34.86 4.70 -9.21
C SER A 602 35.77 4.25 -8.06
N GLU A 603 35.76 4.94 -6.90
CA GLU A 603 36.53 4.55 -5.71
C GLU A 603 35.73 3.68 -4.73
N ASP A 604 34.39 3.74 -4.79
CA ASP A 604 33.49 2.92 -3.97
C ASP A 604 33.56 1.43 -4.28
N PHE A 605 34.09 1.03 -5.45
CA PHE A 605 34.16 -0.38 -5.88
C PHE A 605 34.76 -1.31 -4.80
N TRP A 606 35.77 -0.84 -4.06
CA TRP A 606 36.38 -1.60 -2.97
C TRP A 606 35.71 -1.38 -1.61
N HIS A 607 35.14 -0.20 -1.34
CA HIS A 607 34.44 0.09 -0.09
C HIS A 607 33.08 -0.61 -0.01
N LYS A 608 32.28 -0.56 -1.09
CA LYS A 608 30.89 -1.04 -1.14
C LYS A 608 30.75 -2.57 -1.16
N TRP A 609 31.86 -3.30 -1.29
CA TRP A 609 31.89 -4.76 -1.08
C TRP A 609 31.92 -5.15 0.42
N THR A 610 31.88 -4.19 1.36
CA THR A 610 32.11 -4.47 2.80
C THR A 610 31.15 -3.81 3.82
N ARG A 611 30.09 -3.06 3.43
CA ARG A 611 29.00 -2.70 4.38
C ARG A 611 27.69 -2.21 3.74
N ASP A 612 26.63 -2.29 4.54
CA ASP A 612 25.20 -2.17 4.21
C ASP A 612 24.60 -0.75 4.23
N LYS A 613 23.31 -0.74 3.80
CA LYS A 613 22.23 0.25 3.95
C LYS A 613 22.04 1.29 2.84
N ILE A 614 20.75 1.63 2.69
CA ILE A 614 20.11 2.50 1.70
C ILE A 614 19.34 3.57 2.47
N THR A 615 19.33 4.83 2.02
CA THR A 615 18.38 5.87 2.43
C THR A 615 18.18 6.91 1.32
N ASP A 616 16.91 7.28 1.11
CA ASP A 616 16.32 8.47 0.47
C ASP A 616 17.01 9.25 -0.67
N ILE A 617 16.20 9.60 -1.68
CA ILE A 617 16.53 10.54 -2.76
C ILE A 617 15.46 11.66 -2.80
N GLY A 618 15.82 12.87 -2.35
CA GLY A 618 14.93 14.03 -2.28
C GLY A 618 14.77 14.83 -3.59
N GLU A 619 13.76 15.70 -3.64
CA GLU A 619 13.24 16.35 -4.87
C GLU A 619 14.25 17.14 -5.74
N LEU A 620 15.43 17.49 -5.23
CA LEU A 620 16.44 18.22 -6.01
C LEU A 620 17.24 17.31 -6.97
N PHE A 621 17.15 15.99 -6.82
CA PHE A 621 18.01 15.05 -7.56
C PHE A 621 17.73 14.99 -9.05
N LEU A 622 16.47 14.95 -9.49
CA LEU A 622 16.09 14.61 -10.88
C LEU A 622 16.75 15.51 -11.94
N TYR A 623 16.91 16.81 -11.66
CA TYR A 623 17.56 17.75 -12.58
C TYR A 623 19.09 17.58 -12.64
N HIS A 624 19.73 17.24 -11.53
CA HIS A 624 21.18 17.00 -11.48
C HIS A 624 21.55 15.62 -12.02
N PHE A 625 20.73 14.60 -11.69
CA PHE A 625 20.72 13.26 -12.27
C PHE A 625 20.79 13.31 -13.80
N PHE A 626 19.88 14.04 -14.44
CA PHE A 626 19.80 14.12 -15.91
C PHE A 626 21.08 14.70 -16.53
N PHE A 627 21.60 15.80 -15.98
CA PHE A 627 22.74 16.53 -16.54
C PHE A 627 24.06 15.77 -16.35
N LEU A 628 24.25 15.14 -15.19
CA LEU A 628 25.44 14.32 -14.89
C LEU A 628 25.42 13.00 -15.67
N PHE A 629 24.26 12.32 -15.77
CA PHE A 629 24.12 11.08 -16.52
C PHE A 629 24.54 11.24 -17.99
N LEU A 630 24.00 12.25 -18.69
CA LEU A 630 24.42 12.51 -20.09
C LEU A 630 25.91 12.84 -20.18
N SER A 631 26.40 13.76 -19.35
CA SER A 631 27.79 14.22 -19.38
C SER A 631 28.78 13.06 -19.24
N PHE A 632 28.50 12.10 -18.34
CA PHE A 632 29.37 10.95 -18.11
C PHE A 632 29.24 9.90 -19.22
N PHE A 633 28.02 9.53 -19.61
CA PHE A 633 27.76 8.45 -20.57
C PHE A 633 28.26 8.79 -21.98
N PHE A 634 28.08 10.05 -22.42
CA PHE A 634 28.66 10.53 -23.68
C PHE A 634 30.19 10.49 -23.65
N SER A 635 30.82 10.83 -22.52
CA SER A 635 32.30 10.78 -22.40
C SER A 635 32.84 9.36 -22.57
N HIS A 636 32.18 8.34 -22.01
CA HIS A 636 32.69 6.97 -22.03
C HIS A 636 32.44 6.29 -23.39
N THR A 637 31.24 6.46 -23.95
CA THR A 637 30.85 5.85 -25.23
C THR A 637 31.65 6.44 -26.40
N PHE A 638 31.89 7.77 -26.40
CA PHE A 638 32.68 8.45 -27.43
C PHE A 638 34.17 8.02 -27.42
N PHE A 639 34.73 7.70 -26.24
CA PHE A 639 36.08 7.16 -26.16
C PHE A 639 36.18 5.73 -26.69
N GLN A 640 35.18 4.87 -26.43
CA GLN A 640 35.15 3.53 -27.01
C GLN A 640 34.93 3.54 -28.53
N SER A 641 34.04 4.39 -29.06
CA SER A 641 33.72 4.42 -30.50
C SER A 641 34.85 4.98 -31.36
N ASN A 642 35.60 5.97 -30.86
CA ASN A 642 36.52 6.77 -31.68
C ASN A 642 38.00 6.45 -31.47
N PHE A 643 38.40 5.78 -30.38
CA PHE A 643 39.81 5.48 -30.08
C PHE A 643 40.19 4.00 -30.08
N GLY A 644 39.23 3.08 -30.31
CA GLY A 644 39.53 1.68 -30.68
C GLY A 644 40.46 0.93 -29.71
N ILE A 645 40.37 1.21 -28.40
CA ILE A 645 41.31 0.70 -27.40
C ILE A 645 41.10 -0.80 -27.19
N SER A 646 41.99 -1.60 -27.77
CA SER A 646 42.04 -3.05 -27.56
C SER A 646 42.63 -3.39 -26.18
N SER A 647 42.45 -4.64 -25.75
CA SER A 647 42.73 -5.11 -24.38
C SER A 647 44.22 -5.34 -24.07
N SER A 648 45.07 -4.31 -24.22
CA SER A 648 46.44 -4.31 -23.69
C SER A 648 47.08 -2.92 -23.69
N GLY A 649 47.60 -2.46 -22.53
CA GLY A 649 48.53 -1.33 -22.43
C GLY A 649 48.01 -0.11 -21.66
N HIS A 650 48.83 0.42 -20.74
CA HIS A 650 48.54 1.68 -20.06
C HIS A 650 48.72 2.88 -21.00
N SER A 651 47.78 3.83 -20.97
CA SER A 651 48.06 5.23 -21.33
C SER A 651 47.32 6.17 -20.38
N VAL A 652 48.06 7.07 -19.73
CA VAL A 652 47.50 8.03 -18.78
C VAL A 652 47.17 9.33 -19.51
N ILE A 653 45.90 9.53 -19.84
CA ILE A 653 45.41 10.81 -20.37
C ILE A 653 45.20 11.76 -19.18
N ASN A 654 45.98 12.85 -19.15
CA ASN A 654 45.98 13.81 -18.04
C ASN A 654 44.57 14.38 -17.76
N MET A 655 44.19 14.35 -16.47
CA MET A 655 42.92 14.83 -15.93
C MET A 655 42.61 16.29 -16.32
N GLU A 656 43.65 17.14 -16.46
CA GLU A 656 43.50 18.54 -16.85
C GLU A 656 42.93 18.71 -18.27
N THR A 657 43.25 17.81 -19.19
CA THR A 657 42.72 17.81 -20.57
C THR A 657 41.22 17.51 -20.58
N ARG A 658 40.77 16.54 -19.77
CA ARG A 658 39.33 16.26 -19.59
C ARG A 658 38.60 17.46 -18.97
N ARG A 659 39.22 18.14 -18.00
CA ARG A 659 38.64 19.32 -17.34
C ARG A 659 38.45 20.50 -18.29
N LYS A 660 39.40 20.74 -19.21
CA LYS A 660 39.28 21.78 -20.24
C LYS A 660 38.21 21.47 -21.28
N PHE A 661 38.02 20.20 -21.65
CA PHE A 661 36.94 19.81 -22.58
C PHE A 661 35.54 20.00 -21.98
N MET A 662 35.35 19.65 -20.69
CA MET A 662 34.09 19.88 -19.97
C MET A 662 33.71 21.37 -19.89
N LEU A 663 34.67 22.26 -19.62
CA LEU A 663 34.41 23.71 -19.59
C LEU A 663 33.93 24.24 -20.96
N GLY A 664 34.48 23.73 -22.07
CA GLY A 664 34.09 24.15 -23.42
C GLY A 664 32.63 23.86 -23.79
N ILE A 665 32.02 22.84 -23.16
CA ILE A 665 30.60 22.47 -23.38
C ILE A 665 29.65 23.30 -22.50
N THR A 666 30.16 24.06 -21.53
CA THR A 666 29.32 24.85 -20.59
C THR A 666 29.00 26.27 -21.11
N ILE A 667 29.28 26.57 -22.38
CA ILE A 667 29.11 27.92 -22.99
C ILE A 667 28.46 27.85 -24.39
N CYS A 668 27.50 26.94 -24.58
CA CYS A 668 26.62 26.84 -25.75
C CYS A 668 25.22 26.36 -25.31
#